data_AF-A0A9E6S6Z8-F1
#
_entry.id   AF-A0A9E6S6Z8-F1
#
_cell.length_a   1.000
_cell.length_b   1.000
_cell.length_c   1.000
_cell.angle_alpha   90.00
_cell.angle_beta   90.00
_cell.angle_gamma   90.00
#
_symmetry.space_group_name_H-M   'P 1'
#
loop_
_entity.id
_entity.type
_entity.pdbx_description
1 polymer ?
#
loop_
_entity_poly.entity_id
_entity_poly.type
_entity_poly.pdbx_seq_one_letter_code
_entity_poly.pdbx_strand_id
1 'polypeptide(L)'
;MQTIFSYPQEIWGTSNHDSIEGGALRDLLGGNEGNDTIRGKGDHDTIWGWTGNDLLFGDDGNDIVGGDQGDDSVHGGSGNDQLWGWDGNDLLQGDSGNDTLGGDHGNDTLEGGEGSDMLYGGEGKDRLIGNGYDLLTGDAGNDRLDASAGDGYNSLMGGEGADRLFGTTYDVMHGGDGDDYLVSFGAGYNSLHGDDGHDVLRSNADYDYLDGGNGDDIFHLSGVHSTVIGGSGDDILYLKGIRSDYQFQELNGITTLIAGDETHVITDVERFIFSDDTHTDRFGTTIPTTSDASDNMVIHWISAGLNCISDTITNPLYATRALAIQSLAMRDAVMGMDDLSAKNAAAAQAAHDVLAELFPAIRANIAEELQQSLSRISDGTAKTEGIAYGSSVAATLLAQRATDGWDAVVPWEAGDEVGYWQPTPPAFRAPLAPHWGDVQPFVLDRGDQFRPDGFPAWDSPEYAVEFNEVKDLGRVDSLIRTADQTEIARFWADGPGTHTPGGHWNAITAELLAQDRTSIDNAANIFATLNVALADAGIAAWDAKYTYDSWRPVTAIARAAEDGNPLTEADASWMPLIITPPFPEYVSGHSTFSATAATILTELLGAVSFQSQSMGLLGVTREFEHFMDAASEAGMSRIYGGIHFQSGNLDGQELGHNIGAMALELEWV
;
A
#
# COMPACT_ATOMS: atom_id res chain seq x y z
N MET A 1 -40.34 -28.11 5.21
CA MET A 1 -41.49 -27.82 4.33
C MET A 1 -41.47 -26.31 4.19
N GLN A 2 -40.81 -25.80 3.14
CA GLN A 2 -40.76 -24.35 2.87
C GLN A 2 -42.18 -23.89 2.58
N THR A 3 -42.66 -22.93 3.37
CA THR A 3 -43.96 -22.28 3.14
C THR A 3 -43.75 -21.30 2.01
N ILE A 4 -44.13 -21.66 0.79
CA ILE A 4 -44.16 -20.72 -0.33
C ILE A 4 -45.34 -19.79 -0.06
N PHE A 5 -45.06 -18.54 0.29
CA PHE A 5 -46.08 -17.51 0.46
C PHE A 5 -46.56 -17.07 -0.93
N SER A 6 -47.89 -17.02 -1.11
CA SER A 6 -48.52 -16.81 -2.43
C SER A 6 -49.05 -15.38 -2.62
N TYR A 7 -48.59 -14.43 -1.82
CA TYR A 7 -49.00 -13.01 -1.87
C TYR A 7 -47.80 -12.13 -1.50
N PRO A 8 -47.72 -10.90 -2.04
CA PRO A 8 -46.80 -9.84 -1.58
C PRO A 8 -46.81 -9.70 -0.07
N GLN A 9 -45.62 -9.56 0.51
CA GLN A 9 -45.37 -9.38 1.92
C GLN A 9 -45.01 -7.93 2.22
N GLU A 10 -45.42 -7.50 3.41
CA GLU A 10 -44.96 -6.26 4.02
C GLU A 10 -44.47 -6.63 5.42
N ILE A 11 -43.15 -6.60 5.64
CA ILE A 11 -42.52 -7.05 6.89
C ILE A 11 -41.61 -5.94 7.41
N TRP A 12 -41.77 -5.63 8.69
CA TRP A 12 -40.96 -4.65 9.40
C TRP A 12 -40.35 -5.32 10.63
N GLY A 13 -39.04 -5.14 10.80
CA GLY A 13 -38.28 -5.56 11.96
C GLY A 13 -38.65 -4.80 13.23
N THR A 14 -37.84 -4.99 14.25
CA THR A 14 -37.92 -4.35 15.55
C THR A 14 -36.74 -3.41 15.72
N SER A 15 -36.41 -3.04 16.96
CA SER A 15 -35.20 -2.26 17.26
C SER A 15 -34.03 -3.15 17.69
N ASN A 16 -34.04 -4.43 17.30
CA ASN A 16 -32.99 -5.40 17.64
C ASN A 16 -32.51 -6.03 16.32
N HIS A 17 -31.42 -6.79 16.39
CA HIS A 17 -30.91 -7.53 15.24
C HIS A 17 -31.94 -8.59 14.81
N ASP A 18 -32.55 -8.37 13.66
CA ASP A 18 -33.62 -9.15 13.08
C ASP A 18 -33.15 -9.93 11.85
N SER A 19 -33.88 -11.02 11.56
CA SER A 19 -33.68 -11.83 10.35
C SER A 19 -34.99 -11.91 9.60
N ILE A 20 -35.05 -11.25 8.45
CA ILE A 20 -36.26 -11.05 7.65
C ILE A 20 -36.08 -11.75 6.30
N GLU A 21 -37.07 -12.56 5.93
CA GLU A 21 -37.10 -13.24 4.65
C GLU A 21 -38.42 -12.98 3.92
N GLY A 22 -38.32 -12.51 2.68
CA GLY A 22 -39.40 -12.42 1.72
C GLY A 22 -39.80 -13.76 1.09
N GLY A 23 -40.59 -13.64 0.04
CA GLY A 23 -41.36 -14.66 -0.66
C GLY A 23 -40.81 -15.02 -2.03
N ALA A 24 -41.66 -15.01 -3.04
CA ALA A 24 -41.30 -15.30 -4.44
C ALA A 24 -42.09 -14.36 -5.38
N LEU A 25 -42.57 -13.27 -4.81
CA LEU A 25 -43.40 -12.23 -5.38
C LEU A 25 -42.88 -10.93 -4.79
N ARG A 26 -43.12 -9.82 -5.48
CA ARG A 26 -42.76 -8.49 -5.00
C ARG A 26 -43.18 -8.22 -3.56
N ASP A 27 -42.21 -7.91 -2.72
CA ASP A 27 -42.31 -7.65 -1.29
C ASP A 27 -41.82 -6.23 -0.92
N LEU A 28 -42.20 -5.78 0.28
CA LEU A 28 -41.70 -4.56 0.94
C LEU A 28 -41.18 -4.93 2.32
N LEU A 29 -39.87 -4.82 2.53
CA LEU A 29 -39.19 -5.27 3.74
C LEU A 29 -38.44 -4.10 4.39
N GLY A 30 -38.32 -4.09 5.72
CA GLY A 30 -37.42 -3.15 6.39
C GLY A 30 -36.98 -3.55 7.80
N GLY A 31 -35.75 -3.16 8.15
CA GLY A 31 -35.05 -3.53 9.39
C GLY A 31 -35.45 -2.69 10.61
N ASN A 32 -35.39 -1.36 10.45
CA ASN A 32 -35.55 -0.32 11.49
C ASN A 32 -34.26 -0.05 12.28
N GLU A 33 -34.14 -0.49 13.54
CA GLU A 33 -32.90 -0.25 14.31
C GLU A 33 -32.20 -1.56 14.61
N GLY A 34 -30.87 -1.55 14.55
CA GLY A 34 -30.04 -2.71 14.85
C GLY A 34 -29.46 -3.32 13.57
N ASN A 35 -28.45 -4.17 13.75
CA ASN A 35 -27.77 -4.82 12.63
C ASN A 35 -28.59 -6.02 12.14
N ASP A 36 -29.27 -5.85 11.04
CA ASP A 36 -30.28 -6.76 10.51
C ASP A 36 -29.77 -7.60 9.34
N THR A 37 -30.47 -8.69 9.06
CA THR A 37 -30.26 -9.48 7.84
C THR A 37 -31.58 -9.62 7.10
N ILE A 38 -31.67 -9.06 5.90
CA ILE A 38 -32.92 -9.01 5.12
C ILE A 38 -32.69 -9.62 3.73
N ARG A 39 -33.64 -10.44 3.28
CA ARG A 39 -33.57 -11.14 1.99
C ARG A 39 -34.89 -11.11 1.24
N GLY A 40 -34.91 -10.53 0.03
CA GLY A 40 -36.09 -10.41 -0.85
C GLY A 40 -36.53 -11.75 -1.47
N LYS A 41 -35.56 -12.46 -2.06
CA LYS A 41 -35.64 -13.76 -2.75
C LYS A 41 -36.05 -13.70 -4.21
N GLY A 42 -37.26 -13.30 -4.53
CA GLY A 42 -37.75 -13.52 -5.90
C GLY A 42 -38.83 -12.55 -6.29
N ASP A 43 -38.79 -12.11 -7.56
CA ASP A 43 -39.55 -10.99 -8.12
C ASP A 43 -39.05 -9.63 -7.58
N HIS A 44 -39.64 -8.54 -8.04
CA HIS A 44 -39.12 -7.18 -7.83
C HIS A 44 -39.40 -6.61 -6.43
N ASP A 45 -38.43 -6.63 -5.53
CA ASP A 45 -38.59 -6.29 -4.12
C ASP A 45 -38.19 -4.83 -3.78
N THR A 46 -38.57 -4.39 -2.58
CA THR A 46 -38.12 -3.11 -2.02
C THR A 46 -37.71 -3.31 -0.56
N ILE A 47 -36.45 -3.00 -0.23
CA ILE A 47 -35.81 -3.33 1.03
C ILE A 47 -35.13 -2.09 1.62
N TRP A 48 -35.31 -1.85 2.92
CA TRP A 48 -34.67 -0.74 3.65
C TRP A 48 -34.02 -1.22 4.96
N GLY A 49 -32.72 -1.00 5.14
CA GLY A 49 -31.99 -1.31 6.38
C GLY A 49 -32.40 -0.40 7.53
N TRP A 50 -32.35 0.90 7.28
CA TRP A 50 -32.58 2.03 8.20
C TRP A 50 -31.37 2.36 9.06
N THR A 51 -31.25 1.84 10.28
CA THR A 51 -30.15 2.23 11.18
C THR A 51 -29.49 1.00 11.75
N GLY A 52 -28.17 0.93 11.64
CA GLY A 52 -27.41 -0.26 12.01
C GLY A 52 -26.48 -0.64 10.87
N ASN A 53 -25.61 -1.62 11.12
CA ASN A 53 -24.78 -2.18 10.06
C ASN A 53 -25.46 -3.45 9.55
N ASP A 54 -26.15 -3.33 8.43
CA ASP A 54 -27.10 -4.30 7.89
C ASP A 54 -26.51 -5.16 6.78
N LEU A 55 -27.13 -6.32 6.58
CA LEU A 55 -26.83 -7.23 5.48
C LEU A 55 -28.09 -7.47 4.65
N LEU A 56 -28.15 -6.90 3.45
CA LEU A 56 -29.32 -6.81 2.61
C LEU A 56 -29.12 -7.57 1.28
N PHE A 57 -30.11 -8.37 0.88
CA PHE A 57 -30.09 -9.14 -0.37
C PHE A 57 -31.40 -8.94 -1.15
N GLY A 58 -31.31 -8.48 -2.41
CA GLY A 58 -32.42 -8.48 -3.38
C GLY A 58 -32.76 -9.91 -3.83
N ASP A 59 -31.73 -10.64 -4.29
CA ASP A 59 -31.79 -11.97 -4.93
C ASP A 59 -32.34 -11.92 -6.38
N ASP A 60 -33.37 -12.71 -6.74
CA ASP A 60 -33.86 -12.76 -8.13
C ASP A 60 -34.88 -11.63 -8.38
N GLY A 61 -34.58 -10.60 -9.17
CA GLY A 61 -35.53 -9.50 -9.32
C GLY A 61 -34.96 -8.28 -10.00
N ASN A 62 -35.73 -7.19 -9.95
CA ASN A 62 -35.21 -5.86 -10.27
C ASN A 62 -35.60 -5.05 -9.05
N ASP A 63 -34.69 -4.99 -8.12
CA ASP A 63 -34.96 -4.68 -6.74
C ASP A 63 -34.55 -3.24 -6.44
N ILE A 64 -35.09 -2.71 -5.36
CA ILE A 64 -34.67 -1.43 -4.79
C ILE A 64 -34.23 -1.73 -3.36
N VAL A 65 -32.96 -1.53 -3.07
CA VAL A 65 -32.38 -1.83 -1.75
C VAL A 65 -31.63 -0.61 -1.25
N GLY A 66 -31.88 -0.20 0.00
CA GLY A 66 -31.15 0.90 0.64
C GLY A 66 -30.68 0.56 2.05
N GLY A 67 -29.44 0.92 2.37
CA GLY A 67 -28.81 0.72 3.69
C GLY A 67 -29.29 1.72 4.76
N ASP A 68 -29.20 3.01 4.43
CA ASP A 68 -29.59 4.22 5.19
C ASP A 68 -28.47 4.71 6.11
N GLN A 69 -28.38 4.26 7.36
CA GLN A 69 -27.36 4.73 8.30
C GLN A 69 -26.59 3.57 8.90
N GLY A 70 -25.27 3.60 8.78
CA GLY A 70 -24.37 2.58 9.31
C GLY A 70 -23.52 2.00 8.18
N ASP A 71 -22.57 1.13 8.52
CA ASP A 71 -21.74 0.50 7.49
C ASP A 71 -22.44 -0.77 7.00
N ASP A 72 -23.11 -0.68 5.85
CA ASP A 72 -24.02 -1.68 5.31
C ASP A 72 -23.37 -2.56 4.22
N SER A 73 -23.92 -3.76 4.05
CA SER A 73 -23.56 -4.67 2.96
C SER A 73 -24.81 -5.03 2.16
N VAL A 74 -24.83 -4.60 0.90
CA VAL A 74 -25.99 -4.63 0.02
C VAL A 74 -25.68 -5.42 -1.25
N HIS A 75 -26.47 -6.46 -1.53
CA HIS A 75 -26.35 -7.28 -2.73
C HIS A 75 -27.64 -7.22 -3.57
N GLY A 76 -27.54 -6.87 -4.84
CA GLY A 76 -28.65 -6.85 -5.81
C GLY A 76 -29.09 -8.26 -6.18
N GLY A 77 -28.19 -9.03 -6.79
CA GLY A 77 -28.43 -10.42 -7.17
C GLY A 77 -28.59 -10.57 -8.68
N SER A 78 -29.77 -11.01 -9.15
CA SER A 78 -29.99 -11.18 -10.59
C SER A 78 -31.13 -10.31 -11.10
N GLY A 79 -30.79 -9.48 -12.08
CA GLY A 79 -31.69 -8.59 -12.80
C GLY A 79 -31.15 -7.16 -12.78
N ASN A 80 -32.02 -6.16 -12.84
CA ASN A 80 -31.54 -4.78 -12.96
C ASN A 80 -31.93 -4.00 -11.70
N ASP A 81 -30.99 -3.89 -10.78
CA ASP A 81 -31.22 -3.46 -9.41
C ASP A 81 -30.83 -1.99 -9.19
N GLN A 82 -31.41 -1.39 -8.14
CA GLN A 82 -31.08 -0.07 -7.64
C GLN A 82 -30.65 -0.18 -6.19
N LEU A 83 -29.37 0.07 -5.90
CA LEU A 83 -28.76 -0.08 -4.59
C LEU A 83 -28.25 1.28 -4.09
N TRP A 84 -28.53 1.60 -2.82
CA TRP A 84 -28.14 2.86 -2.19
C TRP A 84 -27.52 2.61 -0.81
N GLY A 85 -26.31 3.11 -0.57
CA GLY A 85 -25.62 3.04 0.72
C GLY A 85 -26.19 4.04 1.71
N TRP A 86 -26.11 5.33 1.33
CA TRP A 86 -26.48 6.51 2.09
C TRP A 86 -25.42 6.97 3.10
N ASP A 87 -25.67 6.98 4.40
CA ASP A 87 -24.70 7.45 5.40
C ASP A 87 -23.91 6.25 5.94
N GLY A 88 -22.62 6.10 5.62
CA GLY A 88 -21.84 4.96 6.10
C GLY A 88 -20.63 4.65 5.23
N ASN A 89 -19.80 3.68 5.63
CA ASN A 89 -18.83 3.10 4.70
C ASN A 89 -19.41 1.78 4.19
N ASP A 90 -20.06 1.83 3.03
CA ASP A 90 -20.92 0.77 2.56
C ASP A 90 -20.23 -0.14 1.53
N LEU A 91 -20.71 -1.39 1.45
CA LEU A 91 -20.36 -2.35 0.41
C LEU A 91 -21.59 -2.66 -0.45
N LEU A 92 -21.59 -2.21 -1.69
CA LEU A 92 -22.67 -2.42 -2.66
C LEU A 92 -22.20 -3.33 -3.80
N GLN A 93 -22.96 -4.41 -4.06
CA GLN A 93 -22.69 -5.35 -5.15
C GLN A 93 -23.94 -5.53 -6.04
N GLY A 94 -23.86 -5.12 -7.30
CA GLY A 94 -24.95 -5.28 -8.29
C GLY A 94 -25.17 -6.74 -8.72
N ASP A 95 -24.07 -7.52 -8.75
CA ASP A 95 -24.02 -8.92 -9.19
C ASP A 95 -24.29 -9.08 -10.71
N SER A 96 -25.52 -9.37 -11.16
CA SER A 96 -25.77 -9.68 -12.57
C SER A 96 -26.94 -8.92 -13.16
N GLY A 97 -26.69 -8.23 -14.26
CA GLY A 97 -27.64 -7.44 -15.02
C GLY A 97 -27.19 -5.99 -15.11
N ASN A 98 -28.10 -5.06 -15.39
CA ASN A 98 -27.71 -3.66 -15.58
C ASN A 98 -28.16 -2.85 -14.37
N ASP A 99 -27.22 -2.59 -13.47
CA ASP A 99 -27.50 -2.10 -12.13
C ASP A 99 -27.21 -0.60 -11.98
N THR A 100 -27.76 -0.02 -10.93
CA THR A 100 -27.49 1.36 -10.52
C THR A 100 -27.16 1.39 -9.04
N LEU A 101 -25.94 1.78 -8.71
CA LEU A 101 -25.39 1.78 -7.35
C LEU A 101 -25.00 3.22 -6.96
N GLY A 102 -25.35 3.65 -5.76
CA GLY A 102 -24.92 4.92 -5.18
C GLY A 102 -24.43 4.77 -3.74
N GLY A 103 -23.21 5.21 -3.45
CA GLY A 103 -22.63 5.22 -2.10
C GLY A 103 -23.21 6.35 -1.23
N ASP A 104 -23.27 7.56 -1.79
CA ASP A 104 -23.72 8.81 -1.17
C ASP A 104 -22.74 9.43 -0.16
N HIS A 105 -22.75 9.13 1.15
CA HIS A 105 -21.78 9.74 2.09
C HIS A 105 -20.96 8.67 2.82
N GLY A 106 -19.65 8.81 2.74
CA GLY A 106 -18.68 7.96 3.44
C GLY A 106 -17.73 7.32 2.44
N ASN A 107 -16.91 6.38 2.88
CA ASN A 107 -15.93 5.74 2.01
C ASN A 107 -16.49 4.40 1.55
N ASP A 108 -17.10 4.39 0.37
CA ASP A 108 -17.89 3.27 -0.11
C ASP A 108 -17.10 2.35 -1.05
N THR A 109 -17.53 1.10 -1.14
CA THR A 109 -17.07 0.15 -2.17
C THR A 109 -18.26 -0.30 -3.00
N LEU A 110 -18.24 0.05 -4.29
CA LEU A 110 -19.29 -0.29 -5.26
C LEU A 110 -18.73 -1.25 -6.31
N GLU A 111 -19.38 -2.39 -6.52
CA GLU A 111 -19.04 -3.36 -7.56
C GLU A 111 -20.27 -3.62 -8.45
N GLY A 112 -20.20 -3.20 -9.71
CA GLY A 112 -21.32 -3.33 -10.66
C GLY A 112 -21.64 -4.79 -10.99
N GLY A 113 -20.62 -5.59 -11.27
CA GLY A 113 -20.79 -6.99 -11.66
C GLY A 113 -21.01 -7.16 -13.17
N GLU A 114 -21.69 -8.23 -13.57
CA GLU A 114 -21.91 -8.52 -14.99
C GLU A 114 -22.97 -7.60 -15.61
N GLY A 115 -22.58 -6.64 -16.45
CA GLY A 115 -23.55 -5.97 -17.30
C GLY A 115 -23.14 -4.61 -17.82
N SER A 116 -24.02 -3.64 -17.67
CA SER A 116 -23.76 -2.25 -18.07
C SER A 116 -24.33 -1.37 -16.98
N ASP A 117 -23.45 -1.01 -16.07
CA ASP A 117 -23.81 -0.51 -14.75
C ASP A 117 -23.55 0.98 -14.63
N MET A 118 -24.24 1.61 -13.68
CA MET A 118 -24.00 3.00 -13.28
C MET A 118 -23.63 3.03 -11.81
N LEU A 119 -22.40 3.44 -11.51
CA LEU A 119 -21.87 3.54 -10.15
C LEU A 119 -21.58 5.01 -9.83
N TYR A 120 -22.11 5.48 -8.72
CA TYR A 120 -21.90 6.83 -8.18
C TYR A 120 -21.30 6.71 -6.78
N GLY A 121 -20.08 7.21 -6.56
CA GLY A 121 -19.40 7.21 -5.26
C GLY A 121 -20.15 8.10 -4.29
N GLY A 122 -20.06 9.41 -4.51
CA GLY A 122 -20.73 10.41 -3.69
C GLY A 122 -19.71 11.30 -2.99
N GLU A 123 -19.91 11.61 -1.72
CA GLU A 123 -18.94 12.28 -0.87
C GLU A 123 -18.09 11.24 -0.12
N GLY A 124 -16.77 11.28 -0.27
CA GLY A 124 -15.86 10.46 0.50
C GLY A 124 -14.74 9.90 -0.36
N LYS A 125 -14.15 8.78 0.06
CA LYS A 125 -13.15 8.08 -0.75
C LYS A 125 -13.73 6.76 -1.19
N ASP A 126 -14.17 6.74 -2.43
CA ASP A 126 -14.94 5.64 -2.95
C ASP A 126 -14.09 4.74 -3.83
N ARG A 127 -14.43 3.45 -3.81
CA ARG A 127 -13.84 2.44 -4.68
C ARG A 127 -14.91 1.85 -5.58
N LEU A 128 -14.89 2.24 -6.84
CA LEU A 128 -15.85 1.81 -7.85
C LEU A 128 -15.21 0.79 -8.78
N ILE A 129 -15.84 -0.37 -8.95
CA ILE A 129 -15.37 -1.45 -9.81
C ILE A 129 -16.45 -1.77 -10.86
N GLY A 130 -16.11 -1.52 -12.12
CA GLY A 130 -16.92 -1.87 -13.29
C GLY A 130 -16.41 -3.14 -13.96
N ASN A 131 -17.32 -4.05 -14.28
CA ASN A 131 -17.03 -5.31 -14.98
C ASN A 131 -17.87 -5.46 -16.27
N GLY A 132 -17.84 -4.45 -17.14
CA GLY A 132 -18.70 -4.45 -18.32
C GLY A 132 -18.55 -3.23 -19.20
N TYR A 133 -19.69 -2.65 -19.58
CA TYR A 133 -19.80 -1.37 -20.30
C TYR A 133 -20.40 -0.35 -19.35
N ASP A 134 -19.55 0.25 -18.53
CA ASP A 134 -20.00 0.89 -17.30
C ASP A 134 -19.77 2.40 -17.31
N LEU A 135 -20.58 3.08 -16.48
CA LEU A 135 -20.39 4.47 -16.10
C LEU A 135 -20.01 4.51 -14.63
N LEU A 136 -18.80 4.97 -14.34
CA LEU A 136 -18.30 5.17 -12.98
C LEU A 136 -18.12 6.68 -12.76
N THR A 137 -18.64 7.19 -11.65
CA THR A 137 -18.50 8.59 -11.23
C THR A 137 -18.11 8.63 -9.76
N GLY A 138 -16.94 9.17 -9.43
CA GLY A 138 -16.46 9.32 -8.05
C GLY A 138 -17.24 10.38 -7.29
N ASP A 139 -17.50 11.51 -7.96
CA ASP A 139 -18.12 12.72 -7.42
C ASP A 139 -17.18 13.56 -6.55
N ALA A 140 -17.16 13.43 -5.23
CA ALA A 140 -16.34 14.31 -4.38
C ALA A 140 -15.48 13.51 -3.39
N GLY A 141 -14.20 13.83 -3.37
CA GLY A 141 -13.16 13.20 -2.57
C GLY A 141 -12.21 12.40 -3.46
N ASN A 142 -11.26 11.70 -2.86
CA ASN A 142 -10.17 11.06 -3.62
C ASN A 142 -10.54 9.62 -3.95
N ASP A 143 -11.04 9.40 -5.16
CA ASP A 143 -11.70 8.17 -5.55
C ASP A 143 -10.81 7.24 -6.36
N ARG A 144 -11.17 5.96 -6.33
CA ARG A 144 -10.57 4.93 -7.17
C ARG A 144 -11.64 4.30 -8.07
N LEU A 145 -11.53 4.56 -9.37
CA LEU A 145 -12.40 4.01 -10.39
C LEU A 145 -11.64 2.96 -11.21
N ASP A 146 -12.09 1.72 -11.17
CA ASP A 146 -11.43 0.57 -11.79
C ASP A 146 -12.37 -0.17 -12.74
N ALA A 147 -12.16 0.02 -14.03
CA ALA A 147 -12.82 -0.72 -15.11
C ALA A 147 -11.86 -1.72 -15.78
N SER A 148 -10.75 -2.09 -15.11
CA SER A 148 -9.68 -2.88 -15.72
C SER A 148 -10.01 -4.36 -15.93
N ALA A 149 -11.08 -4.86 -15.32
CA ALA A 149 -11.49 -6.26 -15.35
C ALA A 149 -12.48 -6.60 -16.50
N GLY A 150 -12.95 -5.59 -17.26
CA GLY A 150 -13.86 -5.74 -18.40
C GLY A 150 -13.26 -5.38 -19.78
N ASP A 151 -13.83 -5.94 -20.85
CA ASP A 151 -13.47 -5.66 -22.27
C ASP A 151 -14.40 -4.61 -22.92
N GLY A 152 -15.10 -3.79 -22.13
CA GLY A 152 -16.13 -2.85 -22.61
C GLY A 152 -15.64 -1.40 -22.81
N TYR A 153 -16.47 -0.59 -23.47
CA TYR A 153 -16.32 0.88 -23.50
C TYR A 153 -16.87 1.44 -22.20
N ASN A 154 -16.02 2.03 -21.37
CA ASN A 154 -16.40 2.63 -20.11
C ASN A 154 -16.25 4.15 -20.13
N SER A 155 -16.98 4.81 -19.24
CA SER A 155 -16.83 6.22 -18.93
C SER A 155 -16.50 6.36 -17.45
N LEU A 156 -15.33 6.86 -17.12
CA LEU A 156 -14.88 7.11 -15.76
C LEU A 156 -14.75 8.62 -15.57
N MET A 157 -15.37 9.14 -14.52
CA MET A 157 -15.30 10.55 -14.10
C MET A 157 -14.86 10.55 -12.65
N GLY A 158 -13.67 11.09 -12.34
CA GLY A 158 -13.20 11.23 -10.97
C GLY A 158 -14.08 12.20 -10.19
N GLY A 159 -13.96 13.48 -10.51
CA GLY A 159 -14.81 14.52 -9.90
C GLY A 159 -13.97 15.58 -9.19
N GLU A 160 -14.35 15.98 -7.98
CA GLU A 160 -13.51 16.82 -7.12
C GLU A 160 -12.58 15.92 -6.29
N GLY A 161 -11.27 16.09 -6.33
CA GLY A 161 -10.33 15.28 -5.56
C GLY A 161 -9.15 14.82 -6.40
N ALA A 162 -8.17 14.20 -5.76
CA ALA A 162 -7.04 13.57 -6.44
C ALA A 162 -7.36 12.09 -6.69
N ASP A 163 -7.82 11.80 -7.90
CA ASP A 163 -8.47 10.54 -8.27
C ASP A 163 -7.55 9.57 -9.00
N ARG A 164 -7.94 8.30 -8.99
CA ARG A 164 -7.23 7.23 -9.69
C ARG A 164 -8.17 6.47 -10.61
N LEU A 165 -7.96 6.62 -11.91
CA LEU A 165 -8.81 6.03 -12.94
C LEU A 165 -8.03 4.98 -13.73
N PHE A 166 -8.59 3.77 -13.78
CA PHE A 166 -8.01 2.63 -14.47
C PHE A 166 -8.98 2.08 -15.51
N GLY A 167 -8.65 2.28 -16.79
CA GLY A 167 -9.40 1.74 -17.93
C GLY A 167 -8.66 0.62 -18.65
N THR A 168 -9.36 -0.08 -19.53
CA THR A 168 -8.78 -0.97 -20.55
C THR A 168 -8.78 -0.34 -21.95
N THR A 169 -9.75 -0.71 -22.78
CA THR A 169 -9.81 -0.43 -24.21
C THR A 169 -11.05 0.34 -24.58
N TYR A 170 -10.85 1.44 -25.29
CA TYR A 170 -11.90 2.34 -25.75
C TYR A 170 -12.64 3.10 -24.65
N ASP A 171 -11.94 3.40 -23.56
CA ASP A 171 -12.49 4.14 -22.43
C ASP A 171 -12.33 5.65 -22.60
N VAL A 172 -13.22 6.36 -21.92
CA VAL A 172 -13.11 7.80 -21.70
C VAL A 172 -12.92 8.01 -20.21
N MET A 173 -11.83 8.66 -19.84
CA MET A 173 -11.46 8.97 -18.46
C MET A 173 -11.29 10.48 -18.32
N HIS A 174 -11.93 11.04 -17.30
CA HIS A 174 -11.80 12.44 -16.88
C HIS A 174 -11.41 12.45 -15.41
N GLY A 175 -10.26 13.04 -15.09
CA GLY A 175 -9.80 13.23 -13.72
C GLY A 175 -10.76 14.16 -12.98
N GLY A 176 -10.79 15.43 -13.37
CA GLY A 176 -11.70 16.42 -12.81
C GLY A 176 -10.93 17.56 -12.17
N ASP A 177 -11.28 17.94 -10.94
CA ASP A 177 -10.56 18.95 -10.16
C ASP A 177 -9.60 18.25 -9.17
N GLY A 178 -8.29 18.30 -9.37
CA GLY A 178 -7.29 17.75 -8.45
C GLY A 178 -6.12 17.12 -9.20
N ASP A 179 -5.10 16.65 -8.47
CA ASP A 179 -3.92 16.06 -9.09
C ASP A 179 -4.19 14.57 -9.38
N ASP A 180 -4.58 14.25 -10.62
CA ASP A 180 -5.16 12.96 -10.96
C ASP A 180 -4.19 11.97 -11.59
N TYR A 181 -4.52 10.68 -11.45
CA TYR A 181 -3.75 9.58 -12.00
C TYR A 181 -4.58 8.69 -12.92
N LEU A 182 -4.40 8.85 -14.23
CA LEU A 182 -5.16 8.14 -15.25
C LEU A 182 -4.29 7.11 -15.96
N VAL A 183 -4.76 5.87 -16.04
CA VAL A 183 -4.06 4.77 -16.72
C VAL A 183 -5.01 4.00 -17.61
N SER A 184 -4.65 3.84 -18.88
CA SER A 184 -5.28 2.88 -19.77
C SER A 184 -4.44 1.61 -19.93
N PHE A 185 -5.09 0.44 -19.98
CA PHE A 185 -4.48 -0.87 -20.20
C PHE A 185 -4.97 -1.55 -21.49
N GLY A 186 -4.07 -2.07 -22.32
CA GLY A 186 -4.45 -2.96 -23.43
C GLY A 186 -4.47 -2.27 -24.79
N ALA A 187 -5.14 -2.86 -25.78
CA ALA A 187 -5.10 -2.38 -27.17
C ALA A 187 -6.44 -1.76 -27.60
N GLY A 188 -6.46 -0.46 -27.89
CA GLY A 188 -7.68 0.28 -28.24
C GLY A 188 -7.43 1.78 -28.28
N TYR A 189 -8.45 2.57 -28.64
CA TYR A 189 -8.40 4.04 -28.67
C TYR A 189 -9.01 4.61 -27.40
N ASN A 190 -8.20 5.01 -26.42
CA ASN A 190 -8.66 5.62 -25.17
C ASN A 190 -8.59 7.15 -25.23
N SER A 191 -9.45 7.83 -24.46
CA SER A 191 -9.43 9.27 -24.24
C SER A 191 -9.19 9.55 -22.77
N LEU A 192 -8.05 10.13 -22.43
CA LEU A 192 -7.67 10.49 -21.07
C LEU A 192 -7.62 12.02 -20.98
N HIS A 193 -8.34 12.57 -20.03
CA HIS A 193 -8.41 14.00 -19.73
C HIS A 193 -8.04 14.19 -18.25
N GLY A 194 -6.96 14.91 -17.96
CA GLY A 194 -6.61 15.30 -16.60
C GLY A 194 -7.61 16.32 -16.03
N ASP A 195 -7.94 17.32 -16.86
CA ASP A 195 -8.83 18.44 -16.56
C ASP A 195 -8.15 19.53 -15.71
N ASP A 196 -8.50 19.79 -14.45
CA ASP A 196 -7.89 20.83 -13.60
C ASP A 196 -6.95 20.19 -12.56
N GLY A 197 -5.64 20.40 -12.64
CA GLY A 197 -4.69 19.88 -11.65
C GLY A 197 -3.34 19.50 -12.25
N HIS A 198 -2.43 18.96 -11.44
CA HIS A 198 -1.15 18.44 -11.91
C HIS A 198 -1.25 16.94 -12.19
N ASP A 199 -1.59 16.59 -13.42
CA ASP A 199 -2.06 15.24 -13.73
C ASP A 199 -0.99 14.33 -14.29
N VAL A 200 -1.19 13.03 -14.08
CA VAL A 200 -0.32 11.99 -14.65
C VAL A 200 -1.15 11.05 -15.52
N LEU A 201 -0.97 11.17 -16.83
CA LEU A 201 -1.69 10.38 -17.83
C LEU A 201 -0.75 9.34 -18.43
N ARG A 202 -1.09 8.05 -18.25
CA ARG A 202 -0.30 6.92 -18.76
C ARG A 202 -1.10 6.10 -19.76
N SER A 203 -0.56 5.99 -20.97
CA SER A 203 -1.15 5.20 -22.05
C SER A 203 -0.18 4.12 -22.52
N ASN A 204 -0.69 2.88 -22.60
CA ASN A 204 0.04 1.73 -23.15
C ASN A 204 -0.55 1.16 -24.45
N ALA A 205 -1.59 1.79 -24.99
CA ALA A 205 -2.33 1.35 -26.16
C ALA A 205 -1.95 2.10 -27.45
N ASP A 206 -2.43 1.59 -28.59
CA ASP A 206 -2.24 2.22 -29.90
C ASP A 206 -3.39 3.21 -30.19
N TYR A 207 -3.04 4.47 -30.49
CA TYR A 207 -3.91 5.58 -30.91
C TYR A 207 -4.72 6.32 -29.83
N ASP A 208 -4.17 6.45 -28.63
CA ASP A 208 -4.83 7.19 -27.55
C ASP A 208 -4.81 8.72 -27.74
N TYR A 209 -5.80 9.39 -27.15
CA TYR A 209 -5.90 10.84 -26.99
C TYR A 209 -5.67 11.16 -25.51
N LEU A 210 -4.65 11.97 -25.22
CA LEU A 210 -4.31 12.42 -23.87
C LEU A 210 -4.35 13.95 -23.86
N ASP A 211 -5.02 14.52 -22.87
CA ASP A 211 -5.21 15.96 -22.69
C ASP A 211 -4.97 16.24 -21.20
N GLY A 212 -3.91 16.98 -20.87
CA GLY A 212 -3.57 17.30 -19.48
C GLY A 212 -4.57 18.28 -18.92
N GLY A 213 -4.66 19.46 -19.53
CA GLY A 213 -5.65 20.46 -19.17
C GLY A 213 -4.98 21.66 -18.49
N ASN A 214 -5.39 21.98 -17.28
CA ASN A 214 -4.82 23.09 -16.51
C ASN A 214 -3.89 22.56 -15.42
N GLY A 215 -2.59 22.77 -15.57
CA GLY A 215 -1.58 22.47 -14.57
C GLY A 215 -0.29 22.02 -15.24
N ASP A 216 0.68 21.64 -14.42
CA ASP A 216 1.94 21.07 -14.93
C ASP A 216 1.78 19.55 -15.02
N ASP A 217 1.54 19.04 -16.22
CA ASP A 217 1.11 17.67 -16.45
C ASP A 217 2.24 16.74 -16.90
N ILE A 218 2.09 15.44 -16.62
CA ILE A 218 3.05 14.39 -16.98
C ILE A 218 2.37 13.30 -17.81
N PHE A 219 2.92 13.09 -19.00
CA PHE A 219 2.46 12.06 -19.93
C PHE A 219 3.49 10.94 -20.03
N HIS A 220 3.02 9.70 -19.97
CA HIS A 220 3.84 8.52 -20.29
C HIS A 220 3.24 7.77 -21.48
N LEU A 221 3.99 7.68 -22.58
CA LEU A 221 3.60 6.93 -23.76
C LEU A 221 4.45 5.68 -23.94
N SER A 222 3.79 4.53 -24.10
CA SER A 222 4.44 3.29 -24.53
C SER A 222 3.86 2.63 -25.79
N GLY A 223 2.80 3.19 -26.37
CA GLY A 223 2.17 2.75 -27.63
C GLY A 223 2.72 3.44 -28.90
N VAL A 224 2.21 3.07 -30.08
CA VAL A 224 2.82 3.48 -31.39
C VAL A 224 2.27 4.78 -32.03
N HIS A 225 1.06 5.21 -31.66
CA HIS A 225 0.45 6.44 -32.19
C HIS A 225 -0.35 7.09 -31.06
N SER A 226 -0.20 8.38 -30.83
CA SER A 226 -1.00 9.09 -29.81
C SER A 226 -1.16 10.56 -30.17
N THR A 227 -2.26 11.16 -29.73
CA THR A 227 -2.40 12.62 -29.66
C THR A 227 -2.19 13.03 -28.21
N VAL A 228 -1.30 13.99 -27.96
CA VAL A 228 -1.07 14.56 -26.62
C VAL A 228 -1.25 16.06 -26.68
N ILE A 229 -2.02 16.59 -25.76
CA ILE A 229 -2.19 18.01 -25.52
C ILE A 229 -1.76 18.23 -24.07
N GLY A 230 -0.71 19.01 -23.82
CA GLY A 230 -0.31 19.35 -22.45
C GLY A 230 -1.35 20.28 -21.85
N GLY A 231 -1.44 21.48 -22.40
CA GLY A 231 -2.51 22.42 -22.06
C GLY A 231 -1.93 23.71 -21.53
N SER A 232 -2.29 24.10 -20.30
CA SER A 232 -1.71 25.27 -19.65
C SER A 232 -0.85 24.87 -18.47
N GLY A 233 0.44 25.21 -18.50
CA GLY A 233 1.39 24.88 -17.45
C GLY A 233 2.75 24.61 -18.08
N ASP A 234 3.64 23.97 -17.34
CA ASP A 234 4.91 23.46 -17.83
C ASP A 234 4.86 21.92 -17.94
N ASP A 235 4.50 21.41 -19.12
CA ASP A 235 4.16 20.00 -19.30
C ASP A 235 5.36 19.12 -19.73
N ILE A 236 5.31 17.84 -19.35
CA ILE A 236 6.36 16.87 -19.59
C ILE A 236 5.83 15.60 -20.25
N LEU A 237 6.43 15.23 -21.39
CA LEU A 237 6.17 13.97 -22.06
C LEU A 237 7.37 13.02 -21.99
N TYR A 238 7.14 11.85 -21.40
CA TYR A 238 8.06 10.71 -21.39
C TYR A 238 7.82 9.79 -22.58
N LEU A 239 8.89 9.48 -23.30
CA LEU A 239 8.91 8.65 -24.50
C LEU A 239 9.77 7.42 -24.31
N LYS A 240 9.28 6.30 -24.86
CA LYS A 240 10.00 5.03 -24.91
C LYS A 240 11.09 5.04 -25.99
N GLY A 241 12.29 4.58 -25.67
CA GLY A 241 13.42 4.58 -26.61
C GLY A 241 14.28 5.83 -26.49
N ILE A 242 15.32 5.91 -27.32
CA ILE A 242 16.38 6.93 -27.16
C ILE A 242 16.12 8.11 -28.08
N ARG A 243 16.69 9.30 -27.78
CA ARG A 243 16.43 10.51 -28.57
C ARG A 243 16.67 10.32 -30.08
N SER A 244 17.68 9.53 -30.47
CA SER A 244 18.01 9.33 -31.89
C SER A 244 16.98 8.53 -32.67
N ASP A 245 16.04 7.87 -32.00
CA ASP A 245 14.97 7.11 -32.64
C ASP A 245 13.89 8.03 -33.21
N TYR A 246 13.80 9.26 -32.70
CA TYR A 246 12.73 10.20 -32.99
C TYR A 246 13.14 11.34 -33.94
N GLN A 247 12.32 11.56 -34.97
CA GLN A 247 12.35 12.73 -35.83
C GLN A 247 11.27 13.72 -35.41
N PHE A 248 11.65 14.99 -35.23
CA PHE A 248 10.75 16.08 -34.87
C PHE A 248 10.35 16.86 -36.13
N GLN A 249 9.04 17.06 -36.32
CA GLN A 249 8.49 17.94 -37.34
C GLN A 249 7.55 18.96 -36.67
N GLU A 250 7.98 20.22 -36.63
CA GLU A 250 7.20 21.29 -36.04
C GLU A 250 6.47 22.10 -37.14
N LEU A 251 5.15 22.24 -37.03
CA LEU A 251 4.36 23.08 -37.92
C LEU A 251 3.20 23.75 -37.18
N ASN A 252 3.21 25.09 -37.13
CA ASN A 252 2.15 25.92 -36.54
C ASN A 252 1.82 25.58 -35.06
N GLY A 253 2.84 25.22 -34.26
CA GLY A 253 2.67 24.89 -32.84
C GLY A 253 2.28 23.42 -32.58
N ILE A 254 2.23 22.60 -33.63
CA ILE A 254 2.06 21.15 -33.54
C ILE A 254 3.41 20.50 -33.77
N THR A 255 3.85 19.71 -32.80
CA THR A 255 5.02 18.83 -32.87
C THR A 255 4.56 17.44 -33.32
N THR A 256 5.05 16.97 -34.47
CA THR A 256 4.89 15.58 -34.87
C THR A 256 6.19 14.82 -34.61
N LEU A 257 6.13 13.80 -33.77
CA LEU A 257 7.24 12.87 -33.52
C LEU A 257 7.08 11.62 -34.35
N ILE A 258 8.15 11.22 -35.05
CA ILE A 258 8.15 10.03 -35.91
C ILE A 258 9.30 9.11 -35.49
N ALA A 259 8.99 7.87 -35.11
CA ALA A 259 9.97 6.83 -34.77
C ALA A 259 9.66 5.54 -35.54
N GLY A 260 10.40 5.29 -36.65
CA GLY A 260 10.09 4.16 -37.52
C GLY A 260 8.70 4.29 -38.18
N ASP A 261 7.77 3.39 -37.84
CA ASP A 261 6.37 3.41 -38.28
C ASP A 261 5.44 4.09 -37.25
N GLU A 262 5.97 4.56 -36.12
CA GLU A 262 5.25 5.23 -35.03
C GLU A 262 5.13 6.73 -35.31
N THR A 263 3.97 7.32 -35.01
CA THR A 263 3.73 8.77 -35.18
C THR A 263 2.87 9.33 -34.05
N HIS A 264 3.41 10.30 -33.31
CA HIS A 264 2.68 11.03 -32.27
C HIS A 264 2.46 12.48 -32.68
N VAL A 265 1.29 13.03 -32.36
CA VAL A 265 0.90 14.42 -32.60
C VAL A 265 0.78 15.12 -31.26
N ILE A 266 1.63 16.10 -31.01
CA ILE A 266 1.79 16.72 -29.69
C ILE A 266 1.63 18.22 -29.82
N THR A 267 0.87 18.82 -28.90
CA THR A 267 0.67 20.27 -28.77
C THR A 267 0.85 20.70 -27.34
N ASP A 268 1.35 21.92 -27.14
CA ASP A 268 1.45 22.56 -25.83
C ASP A 268 2.15 21.66 -24.79
N VAL A 269 3.29 21.07 -25.15
CA VAL A 269 4.19 20.35 -24.23
C VAL A 269 5.58 20.99 -24.27
N GLU A 270 6.10 21.34 -23.10
CA GLU A 270 7.35 22.10 -22.94
C GLU A 270 8.58 21.21 -23.00
N ARG A 271 8.50 19.99 -22.44
CA ARG A 271 9.67 19.11 -22.24
C ARG A 271 9.42 17.68 -22.67
N PHE A 272 10.39 17.11 -23.36
CA PHE A 272 10.38 15.74 -23.86
C PHE A 272 11.55 14.98 -23.25
N ILE A 273 11.27 13.84 -22.62
CA ILE A 273 12.25 13.02 -21.93
C ILE A 273 12.27 11.63 -22.57
N PHE A 274 13.48 11.16 -22.91
CA PHE A 274 13.71 9.88 -23.57
C PHE A 274 14.28 8.84 -22.59
N SER A 275 14.22 7.56 -22.94
CA SER A 275 14.74 6.47 -22.11
C SER A 275 16.27 6.51 -21.91
N ASP A 276 17.02 7.24 -22.75
CA ASP A 276 18.45 7.52 -22.54
C ASP A 276 18.72 8.76 -21.68
N ASP A 277 17.68 9.34 -21.07
CA ASP A 277 17.75 10.57 -20.27
C ASP A 277 18.23 11.79 -21.06
N THR A 278 18.06 11.76 -22.39
CA THR A 278 18.14 13.01 -23.15
C THR A 278 16.88 13.82 -22.88
N HIS A 279 17.04 15.13 -22.66
CA HIS A 279 15.93 16.07 -22.50
C HIS A 279 15.92 17.01 -23.70
N THR A 280 14.76 17.23 -24.31
CA THR A 280 14.62 18.19 -25.39
C THR A 280 13.42 19.11 -25.20
N ASP A 281 13.51 20.30 -25.80
CA ASP A 281 12.32 21.12 -26.03
C ASP A 281 11.47 20.51 -27.16
N ARG A 282 10.31 21.13 -27.43
CA ARG A 282 9.42 20.75 -28.54
C ARG A 282 10.05 20.81 -29.94
N PHE A 283 11.18 21.51 -30.11
CA PHE A 283 11.90 21.57 -31.38
C PHE A 283 12.95 20.45 -31.50
N GLY A 284 13.05 19.59 -30.50
CA GLY A 284 14.04 18.52 -30.43
C GLY A 284 15.44 19.02 -30.13
N THR A 285 15.58 20.27 -29.65
CA THR A 285 16.85 20.84 -29.20
C THR A 285 17.17 20.25 -27.83
N THR A 286 18.34 19.63 -27.68
CA THR A 286 18.80 19.16 -26.38
C THR A 286 18.83 20.31 -25.39
N ILE A 287 17.98 20.24 -24.39
CA ILE A 287 18.07 21.08 -23.21
C ILE A 287 19.27 20.51 -22.46
N PRO A 288 20.35 21.28 -22.24
CA PRO A 288 21.39 20.86 -21.34
C PRO A 288 20.67 20.53 -20.05
N THR A 289 20.74 19.28 -19.60
CA THR A 289 20.50 19.01 -18.19
C THR A 289 21.47 19.96 -17.50
N THR A 290 20.96 21.04 -16.90
CA THR A 290 21.74 21.69 -15.87
C THR A 290 22.12 20.55 -14.95
N SER A 291 23.36 20.54 -14.50
CA SER A 291 23.86 19.53 -13.58
C SER A 291 23.17 19.63 -12.20
N ASP A 292 21.85 19.78 -12.17
CA ASP A 292 20.96 19.63 -11.01
C ASP A 292 20.58 18.17 -10.79
N ALA A 293 21.42 17.24 -11.28
CA ALA A 293 21.73 16.05 -10.52
C ALA A 293 22.56 16.45 -9.28
N SER A 294 21.96 17.19 -8.35
CA SER A 294 22.07 16.69 -7.00
C SER A 294 21.18 15.45 -7.01
N ASP A 295 21.78 14.26 -6.87
CA ASP A 295 21.03 13.00 -6.71
C ASP A 295 19.77 13.24 -5.88
N ASN A 296 18.61 12.71 -6.31
CA ASN A 296 17.34 12.86 -5.61
C ASN A 296 17.58 12.77 -4.09
N MET A 297 17.50 13.91 -3.43
CA MET A 297 18.10 14.03 -2.10
C MET A 297 17.31 13.25 -1.06
N VAL A 298 16.04 12.95 -1.34
CA VAL A 298 15.24 12.01 -0.55
C VAL A 298 15.85 10.60 -0.63
N ILE A 299 16.03 10.07 -1.85
CA ILE A 299 16.60 8.71 -2.06
C ILE A 299 18.01 8.61 -1.44
N HIS A 300 18.83 9.64 -1.64
CA HIS A 300 20.18 9.71 -1.09
C HIS A 300 20.16 9.66 0.45
N TRP A 301 19.30 10.45 1.09
CA TRP A 301 19.21 10.47 2.55
C TRP A 301 18.51 9.27 3.15
N ILE A 302 17.60 8.58 2.44
CA ILE A 302 17.12 7.25 2.86
C ILE A 302 18.30 6.28 2.99
N SER A 303 19.20 6.26 1.99
CA SER A 303 20.41 5.44 2.05
C SER A 303 21.32 5.82 3.23
N ALA A 304 21.43 7.11 3.56
CA ALA A 304 22.15 7.57 4.75
C ALA A 304 21.49 7.10 6.07
N GLY A 305 20.16 7.09 6.15
CA GLY A 305 19.41 6.55 7.28
C GLY A 305 19.62 5.04 7.47
N LEU A 306 19.61 4.28 6.37
CA LEU A 306 19.91 2.84 6.36
C LEU A 306 21.35 2.55 6.83
N ASN A 307 22.32 3.37 6.42
CA ASN A 307 23.69 3.30 6.94
C ASN A 307 23.74 3.60 8.45
N CYS A 308 22.99 4.60 8.93
CA CYS A 308 22.90 4.87 10.37
C CYS A 308 22.37 3.66 11.15
N ILE A 309 21.33 3.00 10.64
CA ILE A 309 20.72 1.80 11.25
C ILE A 309 21.73 0.65 11.34
N SER A 310 22.42 0.34 10.24
CA SER A 310 23.37 -0.76 10.18
C SER A 310 24.63 -0.49 11.02
N ASP A 311 25.21 0.70 10.92
CA ASP A 311 26.42 1.10 11.66
C ASP A 311 26.21 1.15 13.18
N THR A 312 24.99 1.45 13.62
CA THR A 312 24.63 1.51 15.05
C THR A 312 24.01 0.22 15.57
N ILE A 313 23.84 -0.80 14.72
CA ILE A 313 23.24 -2.10 15.08
C ILE A 313 21.85 -1.88 15.69
N THR A 314 21.09 -0.97 15.09
CA THR A 314 19.76 -0.59 15.57
C THR A 314 18.79 -1.74 15.37
N ASN A 315 17.91 -1.96 16.37
CA ASN A 315 16.93 -3.04 16.29
C ASN A 315 15.75 -2.63 15.36
N PRO A 316 14.99 -3.60 14.81
CA PRO A 316 14.00 -3.32 13.78
C PRO A 316 12.97 -2.26 14.13
N LEU A 317 12.52 -2.23 15.39
CA LEU A 317 11.50 -1.30 15.87
C LEU A 317 11.96 0.16 15.85
N TYR A 318 13.17 0.37 16.36
CA TYR A 318 13.79 1.70 16.37
C TYR A 318 14.19 2.13 14.96
N ALA A 319 14.57 1.18 14.10
CA ALA A 319 14.91 1.43 12.71
C ALA A 319 13.71 1.95 11.91
N THR A 320 12.55 1.28 11.97
CA THR A 320 11.34 1.74 11.26
C THR A 320 10.83 3.06 11.81
N ARG A 321 10.84 3.25 13.15
CA ARG A 321 10.50 4.56 13.76
C ARG A 321 11.42 5.67 13.26
N ALA A 322 12.74 5.44 13.20
CA ALA A 322 13.68 6.45 12.75
C ALA A 322 13.47 6.82 11.27
N LEU A 323 13.24 5.84 10.41
CA LEU A 323 12.93 6.05 8.99
C LEU A 323 11.60 6.79 8.81
N ALA A 324 10.57 6.50 9.61
CA ALA A 324 9.29 7.22 9.55
C ALA A 324 9.46 8.71 9.85
N ILE A 325 10.13 9.05 10.96
CA ILE A 325 10.39 10.45 11.34
C ILE A 325 11.24 11.15 10.27
N GLN A 326 12.25 10.46 9.73
CA GLN A 326 13.10 11.01 8.69
C GLN A 326 12.31 11.27 7.39
N SER A 327 11.54 10.30 6.92
CA SER A 327 10.78 10.40 5.67
C SER A 327 9.69 11.45 5.73
N LEU A 328 8.95 11.52 6.84
CA LEU A 328 7.97 12.58 7.08
C LEU A 328 8.63 13.97 7.06
N ALA A 329 9.76 14.14 7.77
CA ALA A 329 10.45 15.42 7.81
C ALA A 329 10.99 15.83 6.43
N MET A 330 11.48 14.87 5.64
CA MET A 330 11.88 15.14 4.25
C MET A 330 10.68 15.50 3.39
N ARG A 331 9.57 14.78 3.51
CA ARG A 331 8.36 15.03 2.73
C ARG A 331 7.81 16.44 2.97
N ASP A 332 7.54 16.80 4.22
CA ASP A 332 7.00 18.12 4.56
C ASP A 332 7.96 19.25 4.18
N ALA A 333 9.27 18.99 4.23
CA ALA A 333 10.30 19.94 3.80
C ALA A 333 10.33 20.13 2.28
N VAL A 334 10.10 19.06 1.50
CA VAL A 334 10.04 19.09 0.04
C VAL A 334 8.74 19.75 -0.43
N MET A 335 7.59 19.33 0.13
CA MET A 335 6.27 19.84 -0.26
C MET A 335 6.08 21.32 0.07
N GLY A 336 6.80 21.86 1.06
CA GLY A 336 6.75 23.29 1.40
C GLY A 336 7.63 24.20 0.53
N MET A 337 8.18 23.71 -0.58
CA MET A 337 9.09 24.43 -1.47
C MET A 337 8.70 24.22 -2.93
N ASP A 338 8.87 25.25 -3.76
CA ASP A 338 8.59 25.14 -5.22
C ASP A 338 9.86 24.84 -6.02
N ASP A 339 10.97 25.51 -5.70
CA ASP A 339 12.24 25.40 -6.43
C ASP A 339 12.99 24.09 -6.13
N LEU A 340 13.48 23.40 -7.16
CA LEU A 340 14.18 22.12 -7.03
C LEU A 340 15.46 22.21 -6.17
N SER A 341 16.23 23.29 -6.26
CA SER A 341 17.42 23.49 -5.41
C SER A 341 17.01 23.72 -3.96
N ALA A 342 15.91 24.44 -3.71
CA ALA A 342 15.33 24.60 -2.38
C ALA A 342 14.81 23.27 -1.83
N LYS A 343 14.05 22.49 -2.61
CA LYS A 343 13.54 21.15 -2.24
C LYS A 343 14.68 20.21 -1.83
N ASN A 344 15.72 20.08 -2.67
CA ASN A 344 16.88 19.23 -2.35
C ASN A 344 17.62 19.71 -1.09
N ALA A 345 17.80 21.02 -0.91
CA ALA A 345 18.47 21.57 0.27
C ALA A 345 17.64 21.37 1.55
N ALA A 346 16.32 21.50 1.44
CA ALA A 346 15.37 21.28 2.53
C ALA A 346 15.34 19.80 2.96
N ALA A 347 15.24 18.87 2.01
CA ALA A 347 15.30 17.43 2.26
C ALA A 347 16.59 17.02 2.98
N ALA A 348 17.76 17.45 2.46
CA ALA A 348 19.05 17.15 3.08
C ALA A 348 19.14 17.66 4.52
N GLN A 349 18.74 18.92 4.74
CA GLN A 349 18.82 19.52 6.07
C GLN A 349 17.84 18.86 7.06
N ALA A 350 16.61 18.58 6.62
CA ALA A 350 15.61 17.92 7.46
C ALA A 350 16.07 16.51 7.88
N ALA A 351 16.55 15.71 6.91
CA ALA A 351 17.07 14.37 7.17
C ALA A 351 18.29 14.40 8.11
N HIS A 352 19.24 15.33 7.88
CA HIS A 352 20.38 15.52 8.77
C HIS A 352 19.94 15.80 10.21
N ASP A 353 19.04 16.76 10.43
CA ASP A 353 18.65 17.17 11.77
C ASP A 353 17.93 16.04 12.53
N VAL A 354 17.06 15.29 11.84
CA VAL A 354 16.42 14.09 12.39
C VAL A 354 17.45 13.03 12.76
N LEU A 355 18.30 12.62 11.81
CA LEU A 355 19.26 11.55 12.02
C LEU A 355 20.32 11.92 13.07
N ALA A 356 20.77 13.17 13.10
CA ALA A 356 21.73 13.66 14.09
C ALA A 356 21.18 13.58 15.52
N GLU A 357 19.86 13.77 15.69
CA GLU A 357 19.20 13.66 16.98
C GLU A 357 18.96 12.21 17.38
N LEU A 358 18.47 11.37 16.47
CA LEU A 358 18.16 9.96 16.74
C LEU A 358 19.43 9.07 16.87
N PHE A 359 20.53 9.43 16.21
CA PHE A 359 21.79 8.67 16.19
C PHE A 359 22.99 9.50 16.69
N PRO A 360 22.99 9.95 17.96
CA PRO A 360 24.00 10.88 18.47
C PRO A 360 25.43 10.30 18.46
N ALA A 361 25.58 8.97 18.46
CA ALA A 361 26.89 8.30 18.46
C ALA A 361 27.68 8.50 17.16
N ILE A 362 26.99 8.76 16.04
CA ILE A 362 27.58 8.93 14.70
C ILE A 362 27.27 10.33 14.11
N ARG A 363 26.87 11.29 14.94
CA ARG A 363 26.50 12.66 14.55
C ARG A 363 27.56 13.36 13.69
N ALA A 364 28.84 13.08 13.91
CA ALA A 364 29.93 13.66 13.12
C ALA A 364 29.92 13.16 11.66
N ASN A 365 29.64 11.88 11.43
CA ASN A 365 29.52 11.29 10.11
C ASN A 365 28.30 11.86 9.37
N ILE A 366 27.18 12.01 10.07
CA ILE A 366 25.94 12.59 9.52
C ILE A 366 26.17 14.05 9.10
N ALA A 367 26.91 14.83 9.91
CA ALA A 367 27.27 16.21 9.56
C ALA A 367 28.20 16.31 8.34
N GLU A 368 29.11 15.34 8.16
CA GLU A 368 29.94 15.25 6.97
C GLU A 368 29.10 14.91 5.72
N GLU A 369 28.12 14.01 5.84
CA GLU A 369 27.17 13.69 4.78
C GLU A 369 26.34 14.90 4.34
N LEU A 370 25.89 15.73 5.30
CA LEU A 370 25.22 17.01 4.99
C LEU A 370 26.14 17.96 4.23
N GLN A 371 27.39 18.11 4.66
CA GLN A 371 28.33 18.97 3.96
C GLN A 371 28.55 18.52 2.52
N GLN A 372 28.67 17.21 2.28
CA GLN A 372 28.82 16.64 0.94
C GLN A 372 27.56 16.84 0.11
N SER A 373 26.39 16.55 0.66
CA SER A 373 25.08 16.73 0.01
C SER A 373 24.88 18.18 -0.44
N LEU A 374 25.05 19.15 0.47
CA LEU A 374 24.87 20.57 0.17
C LEU A 374 25.93 21.12 -0.79
N SER A 375 27.10 20.48 -0.92
CA SER A 375 28.11 20.90 -1.91
C SER A 375 27.71 20.59 -3.36
N ARG A 376 26.75 19.68 -3.56
CA ARG A 376 26.18 19.35 -4.89
C ARG A 376 25.11 20.35 -5.34
N ILE A 377 24.59 21.16 -4.42
CA ILE A 377 23.53 22.15 -4.68
C ILE A 377 24.17 23.53 -4.89
N SER A 378 23.82 24.18 -6.00
CA SER A 378 24.31 25.51 -6.36
C SER A 378 24.05 26.54 -5.25
N ASP A 379 25.04 27.38 -4.95
CA ASP A 379 24.88 28.44 -3.95
C ASP A 379 23.90 29.50 -4.43
N GLY A 380 22.93 29.86 -3.59
CA GLY A 380 21.90 30.84 -3.92
C GLY A 380 20.88 31.03 -2.80
N THR A 381 19.89 31.89 -3.06
CA THR A 381 18.80 32.17 -2.13
C THR A 381 17.96 30.92 -1.88
N ALA A 382 17.57 30.19 -2.95
CA ALA A 382 16.81 28.95 -2.86
C ALA A 382 17.43 27.91 -1.91
N LYS A 383 18.73 27.65 -2.05
CA LYS A 383 19.48 26.75 -1.14
C LYS A 383 19.44 27.24 0.31
N THR A 384 19.59 28.55 0.53
CA THR A 384 19.59 29.14 1.88
C THR A 384 18.21 29.02 2.54
N GLU A 385 17.16 29.26 1.77
CA GLU A 385 15.75 29.14 2.20
C GLU A 385 15.40 27.68 2.49
N GLY A 386 15.77 26.76 1.58
CA GLY A 386 15.58 25.32 1.77
C GLY A 386 16.24 24.80 3.06
N ILE A 387 17.51 25.15 3.31
CA ILE A 387 18.21 24.80 4.57
C ILE A 387 17.42 25.31 5.79
N ALA A 388 17.01 26.57 5.78
CA ALA A 388 16.31 27.15 6.93
C ALA A 388 14.95 26.45 7.20
N TYR A 389 14.21 26.16 6.14
CA TYR A 389 12.90 25.51 6.23
C TYR A 389 13.00 24.04 6.65
N GLY A 390 13.89 23.27 6.02
CA GLY A 390 14.10 21.86 6.36
C GLY A 390 14.47 21.68 7.84
N SER A 391 15.30 22.57 8.39
CA SER A 391 15.64 22.55 9.82
C SER A 391 14.42 22.85 10.72
N SER A 392 13.55 23.78 10.30
CA SER A 392 12.31 24.10 11.01
C SER A 392 11.30 22.94 11.02
N VAL A 393 11.15 22.25 9.88
CA VAL A 393 10.30 21.07 9.74
C VAL A 393 10.79 19.95 10.65
N ALA A 394 12.08 19.60 10.57
CA ALA A 394 12.67 18.55 11.41
C ALA A 394 12.51 18.85 12.91
N ALA A 395 12.74 20.09 13.33
CA ALA A 395 12.55 20.50 14.73
C ALA A 395 11.10 20.31 15.21
N THR A 396 10.13 20.61 14.36
CA THR A 396 8.70 20.45 14.67
C THR A 396 8.35 18.98 14.83
N LEU A 397 8.78 18.14 13.88
CA LEU A 397 8.46 16.72 13.88
C LEU A 397 9.13 15.96 15.04
N LEU A 398 10.40 16.28 15.32
CA LEU A 398 11.11 15.73 16.49
C LEU A 398 10.42 16.12 17.80
N ALA A 399 9.90 17.33 17.91
CA ALA A 399 9.17 17.78 19.10
C ALA A 399 7.84 17.03 19.28
N GLN A 400 7.11 16.77 18.19
CA GLN A 400 5.89 15.97 18.21
C GLN A 400 6.16 14.52 18.65
N ARG A 401 7.25 13.92 18.14
CA ARG A 401 7.64 12.53 18.44
C ARG A 401 8.50 12.38 19.69
N ALA A 402 8.76 13.45 20.44
CA ALA A 402 9.59 13.41 21.65
C ALA A 402 8.94 12.60 22.79
N THR A 403 7.61 12.50 22.80
CA THR A 403 6.83 11.87 23.88
C THR A 403 5.88 10.80 23.38
N ASP A 404 6.20 10.14 22.26
CA ASP A 404 5.37 9.11 21.64
C ASP A 404 5.43 7.74 22.35
N GLY A 405 6.13 7.63 23.48
CA GLY A 405 6.24 6.41 24.27
C GLY A 405 7.40 5.47 23.87
N TRP A 406 8.20 5.82 22.86
CA TRP A 406 9.30 4.94 22.37
C TRP A 406 10.30 4.53 23.45
N ASP A 407 10.62 5.42 24.39
CA ASP A 407 11.61 5.22 25.45
C ASP A 407 11.02 4.75 26.78
N ALA A 408 9.72 4.41 26.80
CA ALA A 408 9.09 3.87 27.99
C ALA A 408 9.80 2.58 28.45
N VAL A 409 9.85 2.39 29.77
CA VAL A 409 10.43 1.19 30.38
C VAL A 409 9.33 0.47 31.13
N VAL A 410 8.80 -0.59 30.52
CA VAL A 410 7.76 -1.43 31.11
C VAL A 410 8.39 -2.76 31.58
N PRO A 411 8.19 -3.17 32.84
CA PRO A 411 8.62 -4.49 33.29
C PRO A 411 7.77 -5.56 32.60
N TRP A 412 8.42 -6.56 32.02
CA TRP A 412 7.77 -7.78 31.55
C TRP A 412 7.91 -8.86 32.62
N GLU A 413 6.79 -9.46 33.00
CA GLU A 413 6.75 -10.62 33.90
C GLU A 413 6.55 -11.88 33.06
N ALA A 414 7.52 -12.80 33.12
CA ALA A 414 7.42 -14.05 32.37
C ALA A 414 6.25 -14.89 32.90
N GLY A 415 5.35 -15.31 32.01
CA GLY A 415 4.41 -16.38 32.30
C GLY A 415 5.17 -17.69 32.61
N ASP A 416 4.65 -18.52 33.52
CA ASP A 416 5.24 -19.83 33.85
C ASP A 416 4.42 -21.02 33.32
N GLU A 417 3.29 -20.75 32.68
CA GLU A 417 2.42 -21.74 32.06
C GLU A 417 2.97 -22.23 30.71
N VAL A 418 2.49 -23.39 30.26
CA VAL A 418 2.83 -23.95 28.95
C VAL A 418 2.32 -23.02 27.85
N GLY A 419 3.12 -22.80 26.81
CA GLY A 419 2.78 -21.89 25.72
C GLY A 419 3.30 -20.47 25.89
N TYR A 420 3.69 -20.04 27.10
CA TYR A 420 4.26 -18.71 27.31
C TYR A 420 5.72 -18.59 26.86
N TRP A 421 6.07 -17.44 26.32
CA TRP A 421 7.40 -17.13 25.82
C TRP A 421 8.42 -17.14 26.95
N GLN A 422 9.61 -17.64 26.62
CA GLN A 422 10.76 -17.67 27.49
C GLN A 422 11.98 -17.19 26.70
N PRO A 423 12.93 -16.49 27.34
CA PRO A 423 14.23 -16.22 26.74
C PRO A 423 14.85 -17.49 26.16
N THR A 424 15.26 -17.43 24.89
CA THR A 424 15.68 -18.60 24.13
C THR A 424 17.20 -18.74 24.03
N PRO A 425 17.73 -19.97 23.84
CA PRO A 425 19.15 -20.17 23.58
C PRO A 425 19.59 -19.47 22.27
N PRO A 426 20.90 -19.19 22.11
CA PRO A 426 21.97 -19.48 23.07
C PRO A 426 22.13 -18.40 24.16
N ALA A 427 21.55 -17.23 23.97
CA ALA A 427 21.89 -16.03 24.75
C ALA A 427 20.90 -15.72 25.88
N PHE A 428 19.67 -16.26 25.85
CA PHE A 428 18.63 -16.01 26.86
C PHE A 428 18.45 -14.51 27.14
N ARG A 429 18.39 -13.71 26.06
CA ARG A 429 18.32 -12.24 26.17
C ARG A 429 16.98 -11.81 26.74
N ALA A 430 16.99 -10.66 27.41
CA ALA A 430 15.78 -10.00 27.89
C ALA A 430 14.80 -9.70 26.74
N PRO A 431 13.49 -9.65 27.02
CA PRO A 431 12.48 -9.32 26.02
C PRO A 431 12.76 -7.95 25.38
N LEU A 432 12.68 -7.89 24.06
CA LEU A 432 12.89 -6.67 23.29
C LEU A 432 11.62 -5.81 23.30
N ALA A 433 11.67 -4.67 23.98
CA ALA A 433 10.66 -3.61 24.00
C ALA A 433 9.21 -4.12 24.24
N PRO A 434 8.90 -4.67 25.43
CA PRO A 434 7.54 -5.13 25.76
C PRO A 434 6.42 -4.10 25.60
N HIS A 435 6.77 -2.82 25.70
CA HIS A 435 5.84 -1.68 25.60
C HIS A 435 5.59 -1.22 24.18
N TRP A 436 6.21 -1.82 23.16
CA TRP A 436 6.24 -1.21 21.83
C TRP A 436 4.86 -1.13 21.16
N GLY A 437 3.91 -1.99 21.56
CA GLY A 437 2.51 -1.89 21.14
C GLY A 437 1.78 -0.64 21.65
N ASP A 438 2.31 0.01 22.70
CA ASP A 438 1.78 1.25 23.28
C ASP A 438 2.43 2.52 22.72
N VAL A 439 3.41 2.40 21.81
CA VAL A 439 4.00 3.57 21.14
C VAL A 439 2.91 4.21 20.29
N GLN A 440 2.81 5.55 20.34
CA GLN A 440 1.82 6.28 19.57
C GLN A 440 2.03 5.99 18.07
N PRO A 441 1.03 5.43 17.36
CA PRO A 441 1.17 5.15 15.94
C PRO A 441 1.28 6.43 15.09
N PHE A 442 1.59 6.27 13.81
CA PHE A 442 1.63 7.35 12.82
C PHE A 442 0.33 7.43 12.01
N VAL A 443 -0.21 6.26 11.64
CA VAL A 443 -1.36 6.04 10.78
C VAL A 443 -2.51 5.43 11.59
N LEU A 444 -2.22 4.38 12.37
CA LEU A 444 -3.23 3.67 13.15
C LEU A 444 -3.77 4.52 14.29
N ASP A 445 -5.02 4.28 14.67
CA ASP A 445 -5.61 4.87 15.88
C ASP A 445 -4.99 4.29 17.17
N ARG A 446 -4.63 3.01 17.11
CA ARG A 446 -4.17 2.19 18.24
C ARG A 446 -3.33 1.01 17.75
N GLY A 447 -2.38 0.55 18.57
CA GLY A 447 -1.54 -0.59 18.23
C GLY A 447 -2.31 -1.90 18.03
N ASP A 448 -3.50 -2.01 18.62
CA ASP A 448 -4.35 -3.20 18.54
C ASP A 448 -5.46 -3.15 17.48
N GLN A 449 -5.46 -2.14 16.61
CA GLN A 449 -6.55 -1.87 15.66
C GLN A 449 -6.85 -3.08 14.76
N PHE A 450 -5.81 -3.77 14.30
CA PHE A 450 -5.90 -4.94 13.42
C PHE A 450 -5.36 -6.21 14.08
N ARG A 451 -5.31 -6.27 15.42
CA ARG A 451 -4.77 -7.43 16.13
C ARG A 451 -5.52 -8.71 15.72
N PRO A 452 -4.85 -9.74 15.20
CA PRO A 452 -5.49 -11.01 14.87
C PRO A 452 -6.08 -11.71 16.10
N ASP A 453 -7.08 -12.57 15.92
CA ASP A 453 -7.79 -13.30 16.99
C ASP A 453 -6.91 -14.29 17.79
N GLY A 454 -5.75 -14.67 17.24
CA GLY A 454 -4.79 -15.57 17.87
C GLY A 454 -4.52 -16.85 17.06
N PHE A 455 -3.59 -17.66 17.56
CA PHE A 455 -3.13 -18.89 16.91
C PHE A 455 -3.92 -20.14 17.35
N PRO A 456 -3.80 -21.26 16.62
CA PRO A 456 -4.48 -22.51 16.98
C PRO A 456 -4.17 -23.01 18.40
N ALA A 457 -5.16 -23.64 19.05
CA ALA A 457 -4.96 -24.19 20.39
C ALA A 457 -3.85 -25.27 20.40
N TRP A 458 -3.06 -25.30 21.48
CA TRP A 458 -1.89 -26.18 21.58
C TRP A 458 -2.21 -27.67 21.43
N ASP A 459 -3.40 -28.11 21.84
CA ASP A 459 -3.85 -29.49 21.73
C ASP A 459 -4.58 -29.81 20.40
N SER A 460 -4.62 -28.85 19.48
CA SER A 460 -5.36 -28.97 18.22
C SER A 460 -4.55 -29.70 17.12
N PRO A 461 -5.23 -30.37 16.17
CA PRO A 461 -4.58 -30.92 14.98
C PRO A 461 -3.88 -29.85 14.12
N GLU A 462 -4.42 -28.64 14.06
CA GLU A 462 -3.89 -27.53 13.26
C GLU A 462 -2.53 -27.07 13.80
N TYR A 463 -2.41 -26.87 15.12
CA TYR A 463 -1.11 -26.58 15.76
C TYR A 463 -0.09 -27.70 15.50
N ALA A 464 -0.52 -28.96 15.57
CA ALA A 464 0.39 -30.08 15.32
C ALA A 464 0.93 -30.11 13.88
N VAL A 465 0.16 -29.62 12.90
CA VAL A 465 0.62 -29.54 11.50
C VAL A 465 1.75 -28.51 11.38
N GLU A 466 1.54 -27.27 11.82
CA GLU A 466 2.55 -26.22 11.74
C GLU A 466 3.76 -26.52 12.63
N PHE A 467 3.56 -27.14 13.80
CA PHE A 467 4.62 -27.60 14.67
C PHE A 467 5.55 -28.58 13.96
N ASN A 468 4.98 -29.61 13.33
CA ASN A 468 5.77 -30.66 12.68
C ASN A 468 6.46 -30.14 11.42
N GLU A 469 5.82 -29.23 10.68
CA GLU A 469 6.44 -28.53 9.55
C GLU A 469 7.70 -27.76 10.00
N VAL A 470 7.59 -26.94 11.04
CA VAL A 470 8.73 -26.18 11.58
C VAL A 470 9.78 -27.11 12.17
N LYS A 471 9.38 -28.20 12.83
CA LYS A 471 10.32 -29.20 13.37
C LYS A 471 11.16 -29.84 12.27
N ASP A 472 10.54 -30.18 11.14
CA ASP A 472 11.23 -30.86 10.04
C ASP A 472 12.02 -29.88 9.16
N LEU A 473 11.43 -28.75 8.76
CA LEU A 473 12.04 -27.77 7.87
C LEU A 473 12.96 -26.80 8.61
N GLY A 474 12.63 -26.38 9.83
CA GLY A 474 13.30 -25.30 10.56
C GLY A 474 14.59 -25.71 11.26
N ARG A 475 14.85 -27.00 11.41
CA ARG A 475 16.03 -27.52 12.11
C ARG A 475 17.34 -27.12 11.43
N VAL A 476 18.38 -26.79 12.21
CA VAL A 476 19.71 -26.42 11.67
C VAL A 476 20.32 -27.49 10.77
N ASP A 477 20.10 -28.77 11.09
CA ASP A 477 20.53 -29.97 10.36
C ASP A 477 19.35 -30.70 9.68
N SER A 478 18.33 -29.96 9.23
CA SER A 478 17.22 -30.52 8.45
C SER A 478 17.72 -31.37 7.27
N LEU A 479 17.13 -32.56 7.12
CA LEU A 479 17.42 -33.49 6.03
C LEU A 479 16.46 -33.33 4.83
N ILE A 480 15.42 -32.51 4.99
CA ILE A 480 14.37 -32.33 3.98
C ILE A 480 14.34 -30.90 3.41
N ARG A 481 14.83 -29.89 4.14
CA ARG A 481 14.92 -28.51 3.66
C ARG A 481 15.89 -28.45 2.47
N THR A 482 15.47 -27.83 1.38
CA THR A 482 16.30 -27.70 0.17
C THR A 482 17.43 -26.69 0.39
N ALA A 483 18.41 -26.69 -0.53
CA ALA A 483 19.48 -25.69 -0.54
C ALA A 483 18.91 -24.27 -0.74
N ASP A 484 17.94 -24.12 -1.66
CA ASP A 484 17.28 -22.84 -1.93
C ASP A 484 16.47 -22.37 -0.71
N GLN A 485 15.70 -23.23 -0.04
CA GLN A 485 15.01 -22.86 1.20
C GLN A 485 15.97 -22.41 2.32
N THR A 486 17.18 -22.99 2.36
CA THR A 486 18.23 -22.57 3.30
C THR A 486 18.79 -21.19 2.94
N GLU A 487 18.93 -20.90 1.65
CA GLU A 487 19.34 -19.58 1.15
C GLU A 487 18.25 -18.54 1.43
N ILE A 488 16.99 -18.83 1.13
CA ILE A 488 15.82 -17.99 1.42
C ILE A 488 15.77 -17.61 2.92
N ALA A 489 15.91 -18.59 3.82
CA ALA A 489 15.92 -18.35 5.26
C ALA A 489 16.99 -17.32 5.65
N ARG A 490 18.20 -17.45 5.10
CA ARG A 490 19.33 -16.58 5.41
C ARG A 490 19.27 -15.23 4.71
N PHE A 491 18.73 -15.19 3.50
CA PHE A 491 18.57 -13.99 2.69
C PHE A 491 17.72 -12.96 3.43
N TRP A 492 16.55 -13.38 3.94
CA TRP A 492 15.60 -12.55 4.68
C TRP A 492 15.85 -12.50 6.20
N ALA A 493 17.01 -12.99 6.68
CA ALA A 493 17.26 -13.06 8.13
C ALA A 493 17.25 -11.65 8.77
N ASP A 494 17.90 -10.68 8.13
CA ASP A 494 17.90 -9.24 8.45
C ASP A 494 17.97 -8.91 9.94
N GLY A 495 18.92 -9.55 10.62
CA GLY A 495 19.21 -9.29 12.02
C GLY A 495 19.93 -7.95 12.25
N PRO A 496 20.14 -7.56 13.53
CA PRO A 496 20.88 -6.35 13.87
C PRO A 496 22.27 -6.31 13.20
N GLY A 497 22.61 -5.16 12.62
CA GLY A 497 23.83 -4.97 11.81
C GLY A 497 23.60 -5.08 10.30
N THR A 498 22.38 -5.39 9.86
CA THR A 498 21.89 -5.10 8.49
C THR A 498 20.95 -3.89 8.52
N HIS A 499 20.26 -3.62 7.40
CA HIS A 499 19.18 -2.64 7.36
C HIS A 499 17.93 -3.05 8.16
N THR A 500 17.87 -4.26 8.73
CA THR A 500 16.66 -4.85 9.35
C THR A 500 15.53 -5.06 8.32
N PRO A 501 14.43 -5.75 8.66
CA PRO A 501 13.41 -6.10 7.65
C PRO A 501 12.75 -4.87 7.01
N GLY A 502 12.30 -3.90 7.79
CA GLY A 502 11.71 -2.67 7.25
C GLY A 502 12.70 -1.83 6.43
N GLY A 503 13.97 -1.78 6.85
CA GLY A 503 15.01 -1.10 6.07
C GLY A 503 15.43 -1.85 4.80
N HIS A 504 15.28 -3.18 4.74
CA HIS A 504 15.50 -3.95 3.51
C HIS A 504 14.49 -3.54 2.43
N TRP A 505 13.21 -3.39 2.80
CA TRP A 505 12.18 -2.86 1.90
C TRP A 505 12.44 -1.42 1.46
N ASN A 506 13.02 -0.59 2.32
CA ASN A 506 13.51 0.73 1.91
C ASN A 506 14.65 0.65 0.90
N ALA A 507 15.57 -0.31 1.04
CA ALA A 507 16.67 -0.48 0.10
C ALA A 507 16.16 -0.91 -1.29
N ILE A 508 15.21 -1.85 -1.33
CA ILE A 508 14.52 -2.25 -2.57
C ILE A 508 13.85 -1.02 -3.22
N THR A 509 13.10 -0.25 -2.43
CA THR A 509 12.41 0.94 -2.91
C THR A 509 13.39 1.98 -3.44
N ALA A 510 14.47 2.27 -2.71
CA ALA A 510 15.48 3.24 -3.12
C ALA A 510 16.16 2.85 -4.43
N GLU A 511 16.44 1.56 -4.64
CA GLU A 511 17.01 1.05 -5.87
C GLU A 511 16.06 1.22 -7.05
N LEU A 512 14.77 0.89 -6.88
CA LEU A 512 13.75 1.06 -7.92
C LEU A 512 13.53 2.53 -8.29
N LEU A 513 13.31 3.40 -7.29
CA LEU A 513 13.08 4.82 -7.56
C LEU A 513 14.30 5.52 -8.18
N ALA A 514 15.51 5.05 -7.86
CA ALA A 514 16.73 5.53 -8.50
C ALA A 514 16.83 5.09 -9.97
N GLN A 515 16.41 3.85 -10.28
CA GLN A 515 16.38 3.33 -11.65
C GLN A 515 15.33 4.04 -12.51
N ASP A 516 14.15 4.30 -11.95
CA ASP A 516 13.03 4.97 -12.61
C ASP A 516 13.17 6.50 -12.66
N ARG A 517 14.21 7.05 -12.02
CA ARG A 517 14.49 8.49 -11.95
C ARG A 517 13.29 9.28 -11.41
N THR A 518 12.64 8.74 -10.39
CA THR A 518 11.49 9.34 -9.72
C THR A 518 11.80 10.77 -9.26
N SER A 519 10.83 11.68 -9.43
CA SER A 519 10.93 13.07 -8.96
C SER A 519 11.17 13.11 -7.44
N ILE A 520 11.71 14.22 -6.94
CA ILE A 520 11.92 14.38 -5.49
C ILE A 520 10.59 14.36 -4.73
N ASP A 521 9.53 14.90 -5.33
CA ASP A 521 8.19 14.97 -4.76
C ASP A 521 7.58 13.57 -4.61
N ASN A 522 7.59 12.77 -5.69
CA ASN A 522 7.06 11.42 -5.66
C ASN A 522 7.90 10.51 -4.74
N ALA A 523 9.23 10.65 -4.77
CA ALA A 523 10.08 9.90 -3.84
C ALA A 523 9.78 10.27 -2.38
N ALA A 524 9.58 11.55 -2.07
CA ALA A 524 9.19 12.02 -0.74
C ALA A 524 7.88 11.37 -0.28
N ASN A 525 6.83 11.40 -1.12
CA ASN A 525 5.53 10.82 -0.78
C ASN A 525 5.62 9.30 -0.63
N ILE A 526 6.26 8.58 -1.55
CA ILE A 526 6.40 7.12 -1.48
C ILE A 526 7.13 6.69 -0.21
N PHE A 527 8.26 7.32 0.12
CA PHE A 527 8.99 6.97 1.34
C PHE A 527 8.27 7.38 2.62
N ALA A 528 7.53 8.49 2.61
CA ALA A 528 6.72 8.90 3.75
C ALA A 528 5.64 7.84 4.02
N THR A 529 4.82 7.48 3.02
CA THR A 529 3.77 6.45 3.11
C THR A 529 4.35 5.10 3.54
N LEU A 530 5.41 4.64 2.87
CA LEU A 530 6.06 3.38 3.21
C LEU A 530 6.54 3.35 4.66
N ASN A 531 7.21 4.41 5.14
CA ASN A 531 7.88 4.35 6.43
C ASN A 531 6.95 4.61 7.62
N VAL A 532 5.91 5.43 7.48
CA VAL A 532 4.88 5.53 8.54
C VAL A 532 4.16 4.19 8.73
N ALA A 533 3.81 3.52 7.63
CA ALA A 533 3.18 2.21 7.68
C ALA A 533 4.11 1.14 8.26
N LEU A 534 5.39 1.13 7.86
CA LEU A 534 6.38 0.19 8.42
C LEU A 534 6.65 0.45 9.91
N ALA A 535 6.56 1.68 10.39
CA ALA A 535 6.65 1.95 11.83
C ALA A 535 5.44 1.35 12.57
N ASP A 536 4.25 1.54 12.05
CA ASP A 536 3.00 1.04 12.63
C ASP A 536 2.85 -0.48 12.53
N ALA A 537 3.35 -1.09 11.46
CA ALA A 537 3.53 -2.54 11.35
C ALA A 537 4.37 -3.09 12.51
N GLY A 538 5.39 -2.35 12.93
CA GLY A 538 6.20 -2.70 14.10
C GLY A 538 5.43 -2.59 15.41
N ILE A 539 4.60 -1.55 15.56
CA ILE A 539 3.74 -1.32 16.72
C ILE A 539 2.71 -2.45 16.84
N ALA A 540 1.94 -2.70 15.79
CA ALA A 540 0.87 -3.70 15.80
C ALA A 540 1.40 -5.15 15.94
N ALA A 541 2.52 -5.47 15.29
CA ALA A 541 3.15 -6.78 15.48
C ALA A 541 3.65 -6.96 16.93
N TRP A 542 4.14 -5.90 17.58
CA TRP A 542 4.57 -5.97 18.98
C TRP A 542 3.42 -6.00 19.98
N ASP A 543 2.33 -5.31 19.67
CA ASP A 543 1.07 -5.42 20.39
C ASP A 543 0.59 -6.89 20.44
N ALA A 544 0.49 -7.56 19.29
CA ALA A 544 0.13 -8.98 19.23
C ALA A 544 1.13 -9.85 20.02
N LYS A 545 2.43 -9.61 19.84
CA LYS A 545 3.50 -10.36 20.53
C LYS A 545 3.36 -10.39 22.03
N TYR A 546 3.18 -9.25 22.66
CA TYR A 546 3.13 -9.18 24.11
C TYR A 546 1.70 -9.34 24.67
N THR A 547 0.67 -9.24 23.83
CA THR A 547 -0.69 -9.66 24.19
C THR A 547 -0.79 -11.18 24.32
N TYR A 548 -0.28 -11.91 23.32
CA TYR A 548 -0.36 -13.37 23.30
C TYR A 548 0.81 -14.07 24.00
N ASP A 549 1.97 -13.40 24.08
CA ASP A 549 3.19 -13.85 24.75
C ASP A 549 3.57 -15.30 24.42
N SER A 550 3.43 -15.71 23.16
CA SER A 550 3.57 -17.11 22.75
C SER A 550 5.02 -17.57 22.63
N TRP A 551 5.25 -18.83 23.01
CA TRP A 551 6.54 -19.48 22.94
C TRP A 551 7.06 -19.66 21.51
N ARG A 552 8.39 -19.64 21.39
CA ARG A 552 9.07 -19.88 20.11
C ARG A 552 9.15 -21.38 19.79
N PRO A 553 9.31 -21.77 18.51
CA PRO A 553 9.42 -23.17 18.12
C PRO A 553 10.51 -23.95 18.88
N VAL A 554 11.66 -23.33 19.18
CA VAL A 554 12.72 -23.98 19.95
C VAL A 554 12.27 -24.40 21.35
N THR A 555 11.42 -23.61 22.00
CA THR A 555 10.86 -23.92 23.33
C THR A 555 9.72 -24.93 23.20
N ALA A 556 8.81 -24.69 22.25
CA ALA A 556 7.70 -25.57 21.96
C ALA A 556 8.16 -26.99 21.64
N ILE A 557 9.13 -27.16 20.73
CA ILE A 557 9.67 -28.46 20.32
C ILE A 557 10.43 -29.14 21.46
N ALA A 558 11.20 -28.39 22.26
CA ALA A 558 11.88 -28.96 23.41
C ALA A 558 10.92 -29.46 24.49
N ARG A 559 9.75 -28.80 24.64
CA ARG A 559 8.75 -29.04 25.69
C ARG A 559 7.42 -29.60 25.16
N ALA A 560 7.39 -30.18 23.97
CA ALA A 560 6.14 -30.66 23.35
C ALA A 560 5.42 -31.74 24.18
N ALA A 561 6.10 -32.42 25.11
CA ALA A 561 5.44 -33.32 26.05
C ALA A 561 4.47 -32.61 27.03
N GLU A 562 4.52 -31.28 27.10
CA GLU A 562 3.76 -30.44 28.02
C GLU A 562 2.55 -29.75 27.35
N ASP A 563 2.49 -29.71 26.02
CA ASP A 563 1.44 -28.99 25.26
C ASP A 563 0.07 -29.69 25.24
N GLY A 564 0.00 -30.94 25.70
CA GLY A 564 -1.23 -31.73 25.73
C GLY A 564 -1.61 -32.38 24.40
N ASN A 565 -0.77 -32.25 23.37
CA ASN A 565 -1.04 -32.72 22.02
C ASN A 565 -0.37 -34.06 21.73
N PRO A 566 -1.13 -35.14 21.44
CA PRO A 566 -0.54 -36.45 21.14
C PRO A 566 0.13 -36.50 19.74
N LEU A 567 -0.01 -35.46 18.93
CA LEU A 567 0.54 -35.38 17.57
C LEU A 567 1.86 -34.60 17.49
N THR A 568 2.29 -33.99 18.60
CA THR A 568 3.61 -33.34 18.71
C THR A 568 4.58 -34.26 19.46
N GLU A 569 5.86 -34.21 19.10
CA GLU A 569 6.89 -35.02 19.75
C GLU A 569 8.06 -34.14 20.19
N ALA A 570 8.41 -34.26 21.47
CA ALA A 570 9.47 -33.46 22.06
C ALA A 570 10.85 -33.84 21.51
N ASP A 571 11.66 -32.83 21.20
CA ASP A 571 13.06 -32.98 20.86
C ASP A 571 13.90 -31.88 21.49
N ALA A 572 14.47 -32.16 22.66
CA ALA A 572 15.33 -31.24 23.40
C ALA A 572 16.67 -30.93 22.72
N SER A 573 17.04 -31.67 21.66
CA SER A 573 18.26 -31.42 20.88
C SER A 573 18.00 -30.53 19.66
N TRP A 574 16.73 -30.24 19.37
CA TRP A 574 16.33 -29.44 18.22
C TRP A 574 16.82 -28.01 18.37
N MET A 575 17.41 -27.49 17.29
CA MET A 575 17.86 -26.09 17.21
C MET A 575 17.43 -25.52 15.85
N PRO A 576 16.98 -24.26 15.82
CA PRO A 576 16.58 -23.60 14.58
C PRO A 576 17.79 -23.25 13.71
N LEU A 577 17.58 -23.13 12.40
CA LEU A 577 18.60 -22.68 11.44
C LEU A 577 19.05 -21.25 11.72
N ILE A 578 18.11 -20.37 12.05
CA ILE A 578 18.36 -18.96 12.40
C ILE A 578 18.25 -18.82 13.92
N ILE A 579 19.13 -18.01 14.51
CA ILE A 579 19.07 -17.72 15.95
C ILE A 579 17.73 -17.08 16.28
N THR A 580 16.99 -17.69 17.22
CA THR A 580 15.69 -17.18 17.67
C THR A 580 15.84 -15.78 18.27
N PRO A 581 15.07 -14.79 17.80
CA PRO A 581 15.16 -13.44 18.31
C PRO A 581 14.45 -13.29 19.67
N PRO A 582 14.82 -12.29 20.49
CA PRO A 582 14.44 -12.24 21.90
C PRO A 582 13.11 -11.52 22.15
N PHE A 583 12.05 -12.06 21.56
CA PHE A 583 10.67 -11.60 21.74
C PHE A 583 9.68 -12.72 21.40
N PRO A 584 8.42 -12.64 21.89
CA PRO A 584 7.37 -13.63 21.61
C PRO A 584 7.17 -13.94 20.14
N GLU A 585 6.61 -15.12 19.88
CA GLU A 585 6.50 -15.68 18.54
C GLU A 585 5.45 -14.94 17.70
N TYR A 586 4.21 -14.83 18.19
CA TYR A 586 3.07 -14.48 17.34
C TYR A 586 2.73 -12.98 17.37
N VAL A 587 2.59 -12.27 16.26
CA VAL A 587 2.78 -12.67 14.84
C VAL A 587 4.22 -12.45 14.35
N SER A 588 4.56 -12.93 13.16
CA SER A 588 5.85 -12.69 12.52
C SER A 588 6.01 -11.23 12.06
N GLY A 589 6.91 -10.48 12.71
CA GLY A 589 7.23 -9.11 12.29
C GLY A 589 7.79 -9.03 10.87
N HIS A 590 8.60 -10.02 10.44
CA HIS A 590 9.05 -10.09 9.04
C HIS A 590 7.88 -10.19 8.06
N SER A 591 6.88 -11.01 8.39
CA SER A 591 5.67 -11.18 7.57
C SER A 591 4.88 -9.88 7.52
N THR A 592 4.68 -9.23 8.66
CA THR A 592 3.96 -7.94 8.77
C THR A 592 4.66 -6.81 8.02
N PHE A 593 5.96 -6.58 8.24
CA PHE A 593 6.70 -5.54 7.52
C PHE A 593 6.67 -5.77 6.01
N SER A 594 6.80 -7.03 5.58
CA SER A 594 6.91 -7.35 4.16
C SER A 594 5.57 -7.26 3.44
N ALA A 595 4.48 -7.74 4.04
CA ALA A 595 3.14 -7.55 3.50
C ALA A 595 2.74 -6.07 3.48
N THR A 596 3.09 -5.29 4.51
CA THR A 596 2.86 -3.83 4.53
C THR A 596 3.55 -3.15 3.36
N ALA A 597 4.86 -3.39 3.21
CA ALA A 597 5.64 -2.79 2.13
C ALA A 597 5.15 -3.26 0.75
N ALA A 598 4.88 -4.55 0.58
CA ALA A 598 4.41 -5.07 -0.70
C ALA A 598 3.04 -4.49 -1.10
N THR A 599 2.13 -4.30 -0.14
CA THR A 599 0.82 -3.68 -0.39
C THR A 599 1.00 -2.26 -0.91
N ILE A 600 1.77 -1.44 -0.18
CA ILE A 600 2.03 -0.04 -0.54
C ILE A 600 2.74 0.07 -1.88
N LEU A 601 3.82 -0.70 -2.08
CA LEU A 601 4.63 -0.59 -3.30
C LEU A 601 3.90 -1.14 -4.52
N THR A 602 3.05 -2.16 -4.36
CA THR A 602 2.19 -2.63 -5.46
C THR A 602 1.22 -1.54 -5.88
N GLU A 603 0.62 -0.84 -4.92
CA GLU A 603 -0.32 0.24 -5.23
C GLU A 603 0.37 1.48 -5.82
N LEU A 604 1.53 1.87 -5.27
CA LEU A 604 2.21 3.11 -5.69
C LEU A 604 3.07 2.96 -6.95
N LEU A 605 3.63 1.77 -7.20
CA LEU A 605 4.55 1.52 -8.33
C LEU A 605 3.95 0.60 -9.40
N GLY A 606 2.83 -0.06 -9.11
CA GLY A 606 2.22 -1.04 -10.00
C GLY A 606 3.04 -2.33 -10.13
N ALA A 607 2.80 -3.05 -11.23
CA ALA A 607 3.50 -4.30 -11.52
C ALA A 607 4.95 -4.05 -11.99
N VAL A 608 5.91 -4.23 -11.08
CA VAL A 608 7.35 -4.05 -11.34
C VAL A 608 8.13 -5.31 -10.95
N SER A 609 8.90 -5.85 -11.88
CA SER A 609 9.89 -6.89 -11.59
C SER A 609 11.19 -6.26 -11.09
N PHE A 610 11.81 -6.87 -10.08
CA PHE A 610 12.98 -6.28 -9.42
C PHE A 610 13.96 -7.34 -8.91
N GLN A 611 15.18 -6.88 -8.64
CA GLN A 611 16.21 -7.67 -7.96
C GLN A 611 16.40 -7.13 -6.54
N SER A 612 16.71 -8.02 -5.61
CA SER A 612 17.07 -7.66 -4.24
C SER A 612 18.35 -8.38 -3.80
N GLN A 613 19.20 -7.68 -3.07
CA GLN A 613 20.48 -8.18 -2.57
C GLN A 613 20.47 -8.29 -1.04
N SER A 614 20.95 -9.42 -0.52
CA SER A 614 21.06 -9.59 0.93
C SER A 614 22.33 -8.92 1.48
N MET A 615 22.16 -8.07 2.50
CA MET A 615 23.29 -7.60 3.31
C MET A 615 23.84 -8.68 4.24
N GLY A 616 22.96 -9.55 4.76
CA GLY A 616 23.34 -10.63 5.69
C GLY A 616 24.03 -11.81 5.00
N LEU A 617 23.72 -12.02 3.72
CA LEU A 617 24.27 -13.08 2.89
C LEU A 617 24.96 -12.50 1.65
N LEU A 618 26.19 -12.03 1.84
CA LEU A 618 26.97 -11.29 0.83
C LEU A 618 27.06 -12.04 -0.51
N GLY A 619 26.74 -11.33 -1.59
CA GLY A 619 26.85 -11.82 -2.96
C GLY A 619 25.67 -12.67 -3.44
N VAL A 620 24.59 -12.76 -2.66
CA VAL A 620 23.34 -13.40 -3.07
C VAL A 620 22.34 -12.34 -3.49
N THR A 621 21.84 -12.51 -4.72
CA THR A 621 20.78 -11.70 -5.34
C THR A 621 19.59 -12.61 -5.62
N ARG A 622 18.38 -12.13 -5.35
CA ARG A 622 17.12 -12.79 -5.70
C ARG A 622 16.31 -11.90 -6.64
N GLU A 623 15.54 -12.52 -7.53
CA GLU A 623 14.70 -11.84 -8.53
C GLU A 623 13.23 -12.12 -8.22
N PHE A 624 12.39 -11.11 -8.36
CA PHE A 624 10.95 -11.18 -8.10
C PHE A 624 10.17 -10.53 -9.24
N GLU A 625 9.05 -11.14 -9.63
CA GLU A 625 8.14 -10.58 -10.64
C GLU A 625 7.18 -9.56 -10.01
N HIS A 626 6.77 -9.80 -8.76
CA HIS A 626 5.88 -8.94 -7.98
C HIS A 626 6.37 -8.74 -6.54
N PHE A 627 6.04 -7.60 -5.92
CA PHE A 627 6.35 -7.36 -4.51
C PHE A 627 5.71 -8.40 -3.58
N MET A 628 4.52 -8.89 -3.95
CA MET A 628 3.81 -9.90 -3.17
C MET A 628 4.53 -11.25 -3.14
N ASP A 629 5.28 -11.60 -4.20
CA ASP A 629 6.11 -12.79 -4.22
C ASP A 629 7.27 -12.67 -3.23
N ALA A 630 7.92 -11.50 -3.20
CA ALA A 630 9.00 -11.21 -2.27
C ALA A 630 8.50 -11.22 -0.81
N ALA A 631 7.32 -10.66 -0.54
CA ALA A 631 6.72 -10.70 0.79
C ALA A 631 6.33 -12.11 1.24
N SER A 632 5.74 -12.90 0.33
CA SER A 632 5.42 -14.32 0.58
C SER A 632 6.68 -15.13 0.87
N GLU A 633 7.75 -14.91 0.12
CA GLU A 633 9.04 -15.55 0.34
C GLU A 633 9.67 -15.13 1.69
N ALA A 634 9.61 -13.83 2.02
CA ALA A 634 10.08 -13.30 3.30
C ALA A 634 9.32 -13.93 4.48
N GLY A 635 8.01 -14.14 4.35
CA GLY A 635 7.21 -14.86 5.35
C GLY A 635 7.62 -16.33 5.51
N MET A 636 7.66 -17.09 4.40
CA MET A 636 8.04 -18.51 4.42
C MET A 636 9.48 -18.75 4.91
N SER A 637 10.37 -17.78 4.69
CA SER A 637 11.74 -17.84 5.17
C SER A 637 11.83 -18.03 6.70
N ARG A 638 10.80 -17.64 7.46
CA ARG A 638 10.75 -17.78 8.92
C ARG A 638 10.47 -19.21 9.37
N ILE A 639 9.69 -19.96 8.58
CA ILE A 639 9.42 -21.39 8.75
C ILE A 639 10.70 -22.17 8.45
N TYR A 640 11.34 -21.88 7.29
CA TYR A 640 12.62 -22.48 6.92
C TYR A 640 13.74 -22.17 7.93
N GLY A 641 13.68 -20.97 8.54
CA GLY A 641 14.57 -20.54 9.60
C GLY A 641 14.33 -21.20 10.97
N GLY A 642 13.16 -21.82 11.17
CA GLY A 642 12.78 -22.49 12.41
C GLY A 642 12.37 -21.55 13.54
N ILE A 643 11.91 -20.34 13.24
CA ILE A 643 11.68 -19.31 14.27
C ILE A 643 10.23 -18.85 14.41
N HIS A 644 9.36 -19.24 13.47
CA HIS A 644 7.93 -18.96 13.49
C HIS A 644 7.10 -20.17 13.04
N PHE A 645 5.83 -20.20 13.43
CA PHE A 645 4.81 -21.13 12.91
C PHE A 645 4.03 -20.51 11.73
N GLN A 646 3.26 -21.35 11.02
CA GLN A 646 2.55 -20.92 9.82
C GLN A 646 1.42 -19.92 10.13
N SER A 647 0.68 -20.11 11.23
CA SER A 647 -0.30 -19.14 11.74
C SER A 647 0.34 -17.76 11.96
N GLY A 648 1.44 -17.69 12.72
CA GLY A 648 2.17 -16.45 12.93
C GLY A 648 2.72 -15.81 11.64
N ASN A 649 2.97 -16.59 10.59
CA ASN A 649 3.32 -16.07 9.27
C ASN A 649 2.11 -15.48 8.55
N LEU A 650 1.02 -16.25 8.40
CA LEU A 650 -0.16 -15.86 7.63
C LEU A 650 -0.87 -14.66 8.26
N ASP A 651 -1.15 -14.73 9.55
CA ASP A 651 -1.83 -13.65 10.29
C ASP A 651 -0.92 -12.41 10.36
N GLY A 652 0.40 -12.62 10.34
CA GLY A 652 1.37 -11.55 10.19
C GLY A 652 1.28 -10.85 8.83
N GLN A 653 1.05 -11.59 7.73
CA GLN A 653 0.85 -11.01 6.40
C GLN A 653 -0.47 -10.25 6.32
N GLU A 654 -1.56 -10.86 6.79
CA GLU A 654 -2.89 -10.21 6.84
C GLU A 654 -2.84 -8.90 7.63
N LEU A 655 -2.24 -8.92 8.82
CA LEU A 655 -1.98 -7.70 9.61
C LEU A 655 -1.22 -6.65 8.78
N GLY A 656 -0.21 -7.06 8.03
CA GLY A 656 0.57 -6.14 7.19
C GLY A 656 -0.23 -5.59 6.01
N HIS A 657 -1.10 -6.39 5.38
CA HIS A 657 -1.99 -5.94 4.30
C HIS A 657 -2.95 -4.86 4.80
N ASN A 658 -3.58 -5.08 5.95
CA ASN A 658 -4.52 -4.11 6.53
C ASN A 658 -3.83 -2.78 6.87
N ILE A 659 -2.61 -2.83 7.43
CA ILE A 659 -1.83 -1.62 7.73
C ILE A 659 -1.39 -0.92 6.44
N GLY A 660 -0.99 -1.68 5.42
CA GLY A 660 -0.61 -1.14 4.13
C GLY A 660 -1.77 -0.44 3.44
N ALA A 661 -2.96 -1.04 3.44
CA ALA A 661 -4.18 -0.46 2.91
C ALA A 661 -4.55 0.84 3.64
N MET A 662 -4.60 0.83 4.97
CA MET A 662 -4.89 2.03 5.75
C MET A 662 -3.88 3.16 5.53
N ALA A 663 -2.59 2.84 5.33
CA ALA A 663 -1.59 3.85 5.02
C ALA A 663 -1.75 4.47 3.63
N LEU A 664 -2.35 3.74 2.68
CA LEU A 664 -2.66 4.26 1.33
C LEU A 664 -3.87 5.22 1.36
N GLU A 665 -4.71 5.14 2.38
CA GLU A 665 -5.84 6.07 2.61
C GLU A 665 -5.40 7.42 3.19
N LEU A 666 -4.12 7.58 3.58
CA LEU A 666 -3.61 8.84 4.13
C LEU A 666 -3.71 9.98 3.10
N GLU A 667 -4.56 10.95 3.40
CA GLU A 667 -4.51 12.27 2.77
C GLU A 667 -3.33 13.05 3.33
N TRP A 668 -2.32 13.23 2.49
CA TRP A 668 -1.21 14.07 2.83
C TRP A 668 -1.54 15.56 2.62
N VAL A 669 -2.32 16.14 3.54
CA VAL A 669 -2.71 17.56 3.54
C VAL A 669 -1.51 18.51 3.49
#